data_AF-A0A6C0HDK1-F1
#
_entry.id   AF-A0A6C0HDK1-F1
#
_cell.length_a   1.000
_cell.length_b   1.000
_cell.length_c   1.000
_cell.angle_alpha   90.00
_cell.angle_beta   90.00
_cell.angle_gamma   90.00
#
_symmetry.space_group_name_H-M   'P 1'
#
loop_
_entity.id
_entity.type
_entity.pdbx_description
1 polymer ?
#
loop_
_entity_poly.entity_id
_entity_poly.type
_entity_poly.pdbx_seq_one_letter_code
_entity_poly.pdbx_strand_id
1 'polypeptide(L)'
;MSILINDEKFEIFSYDTLDTIKDRYVTQKHTISKYAELKLLKEHNIKTEEKNINNIPIKFLSEVDYKVNYYEDSSFRCFTVIDFIKQTDVEESSDEGFNKSIDEIYTNITKETKIQISKIQIAFMYIIENFAIIEENPSFEESYNEVREDSSLFGLNTYLDKYSTMTDYQSFFEEYKQSYLASESRLKTQKENFKQASLLKDYTLSKIKDSFMSDIKETQTKYDGEFELKVDIYELLNRFIPNREMPFVKIAKFYKILTYFTTPIEWLEPEDENTESLRLYILKDEIESDNNISIPKAINYVVIKIDQMSEIEGIFKYKYSIVSEGGNLVINETLILTRFFNNIKPIDSPQNMTLRETFGKGYLIFKGIDLPREIIYDYALNDNIVSSVMTINESFKIEKIKGGIRFLLFNTISCSASIKRITKPTDEEVETFQGKVDVGDNIIRIDIKKAKSEVFLKHSLQTLQQCLVYMYKNKQEDFFDYYKTYLPNIKELIKKKIVIPEDSEDLRDIFPEIYPSGYGRFCPNQPVAILEKKQAEKEIEQGNDVMLFPLTATEGRQAWYVCKSSSHPYVGYKASNLQNSEKFGILPCCYENPHTTQGYLRHDYENKIVDLSGKKLEKEIDDEDEKSERKLDNLIKTNKILKKDRFGVLPPNISALLNTVEINTLLGTHRFLRKGVSQSINSCIECLINAKDLDISISKIRSRILKLAPYNLTSQNMLFPADIIKILENNENIDPLQFLNILENLFQVNIILFCRNKTENKLGSFCTPFFKKYFIINEKQALFEQTVILFRTYGAEVDKVIAPQTELIVLETDVSSGDKVKGTITKIFDTDTPFIKKLFSLYASTVNILNNNVKLKNDITSQIEDSVGKIRKIKIKINDKTLTVYNSPISSFNFDKFEKGTPEYNTKISIDKYPTSLIKQFFEIEKIKDIQKVLYTNFENKSILIGYYFVKDDLKGFIYTDDYTNTNDITRNVYNNKINEYIAPLGVGISLLDQYNSFIRLSNMLTSYLLYLFSKEYSQELDNLLKLNNNQEFNEQLKKYVNDFEKRIVVKPSHEYKNKNRQLSLKNDSFIQGKKYLIATNEELKKRLLYALYSITKNDIYTVISYKTKKYIPNFYTTAKDFEQSEHFTIYYTKKELALYNIDPTLNYKSFSLPPSVNENTFFLSNLDIMEGYTFLAQKVSNVGNAIYTSRYFNNYRINTIDRDSEDSIDTSNLIFFIYNGQEIIKEEVILDEEIQTTYIMIFKSENKVYTYVLLKFL
;
A
#
# COMPACT_ATOMS: atom_id res chain seq x y z
N MET A 1 -38.05 30.92 36.81
CA MET A 1 -38.65 32.27 36.62
C MET A 1 -39.34 32.29 35.27
N SER A 2 -40.48 32.98 35.11
CA SER A 2 -41.03 33.26 33.78
C SER A 2 -41.00 34.75 33.51
N ILE A 3 -40.43 35.15 32.37
CA ILE A 3 -40.43 36.54 31.90
C ILE A 3 -41.28 36.65 30.62
N LEU A 4 -41.77 37.85 30.31
CA LEU A 4 -42.41 38.12 29.03
C LEU A 4 -41.37 38.68 28.06
N ILE A 5 -41.17 38.01 26.93
CA ILE A 5 -40.34 38.51 25.84
C ILE A 5 -41.26 38.70 24.63
N ASN A 6 -41.50 39.95 24.22
CA ASN A 6 -42.49 40.31 23.20
C ASN A 6 -43.91 39.80 23.53
N ASP A 7 -44.36 40.02 24.77
CA ASP A 7 -45.67 39.59 25.30
C ASP A 7 -45.91 38.06 25.32
N GLU A 8 -44.89 37.25 25.02
CA GLU A 8 -44.92 35.79 25.13
C GLU A 8 -44.17 35.32 26.38
N LYS A 9 -44.78 34.40 27.14
CA LYS A 9 -44.24 33.87 28.39
C LYS A 9 -43.08 32.92 28.09
N PHE A 10 -41.87 33.26 28.55
CA PHE A 10 -40.66 32.46 28.41
C PHE A 10 -40.13 32.02 29.77
N GLU A 11 -39.84 30.74 29.93
CA GLU A 11 -39.39 30.15 31.20
C GLU A 11 -37.87 30.03 31.28
N ILE A 12 -37.30 30.70 32.30
CA ILE A 12 -35.88 30.69 32.67
C ILE A 12 -35.70 29.74 33.86
N PHE A 13 -34.79 28.79 33.71
CA PHE A 13 -34.45 27.79 34.71
C PHE A 13 -33.23 28.24 35.53
N SER A 14 -33.08 27.68 36.73
CA SER A 14 -32.04 28.11 37.68
C SER A 14 -30.60 27.83 37.23
N TYR A 15 -30.41 27.01 36.20
CA TYR A 15 -29.12 26.65 35.62
C TYR A 15 -28.86 27.32 34.26
N ASP A 16 -29.76 28.19 33.81
CA ASP A 16 -29.60 28.87 32.53
C ASP A 16 -28.52 29.98 32.62
N THR A 17 -27.57 29.96 31.69
CA THR A 17 -26.68 31.09 31.37
C THR A 17 -27.35 32.04 30.37
N LEU A 18 -26.81 33.26 30.22
CA LEU A 18 -27.36 34.23 29.26
C LEU A 18 -27.36 33.67 27.82
N ASP A 19 -26.32 32.91 27.47
CA ASP A 19 -26.17 32.33 26.15
C ASP A 19 -27.10 31.12 25.95
N THR A 20 -27.32 30.29 26.98
CA THR A 20 -28.33 29.21 26.87
C THR A 20 -29.76 29.73 26.82
N ILE A 21 -30.06 30.91 27.40
CA ILE A 21 -31.36 31.57 27.24
C ILE A 21 -31.53 32.05 25.79
N LYS A 22 -30.50 32.68 25.22
CA LYS A 22 -30.50 33.13 23.82
C LYS A 22 -30.65 31.95 22.87
N ASP A 23 -29.86 30.90 23.05
CA ASP A 23 -29.93 29.69 22.23
C ASP A 23 -31.30 29.05 22.29
N ARG A 24 -31.91 28.89 23.48
CA ARG A 24 -33.24 28.27 23.58
C ARG A 24 -34.34 29.14 22.99
N TYR A 25 -34.26 30.46 23.14
CA TYR A 25 -35.22 31.38 22.51
C TYR A 25 -35.12 31.34 20.98
N VAL A 26 -33.90 31.33 20.44
CA VAL A 26 -33.63 31.24 19.00
C VAL A 26 -34.01 29.86 18.45
N THR A 27 -33.72 28.79 19.17
CA THR A 27 -34.03 27.42 18.74
C THR A 27 -35.55 27.15 18.73
N GLN A 28 -36.32 27.78 19.62
CA GLN A 28 -37.78 27.67 19.65
C GLN A 28 -38.48 28.46 18.53
N LYS A 29 -37.84 29.49 17.94
CA LYS A 29 -38.35 30.18 16.74
C LYS A 29 -37.46 29.89 15.54
N HIS A 30 -37.78 28.81 14.82
CA HIS A 30 -37.10 28.24 13.64
C HIS A 30 -36.84 29.19 12.43
N THR A 31 -36.23 30.36 12.58
CA THR A 31 -36.14 31.33 11.46
C THR A 31 -34.83 32.07 11.26
N ILE A 32 -33.72 31.72 11.92
CA ILE A 32 -32.43 32.40 11.65
C ILE A 32 -31.32 31.38 11.41
N SER A 33 -30.73 31.39 10.21
CA SER A 33 -29.54 30.58 9.90
C SER A 33 -28.31 31.17 10.60
N LYS A 34 -27.40 30.30 11.05
CA LYS A 34 -26.13 30.63 11.74
C LYS A 34 -25.26 31.67 11.00
N TYR A 35 -25.46 31.83 9.70
CA TYR A 35 -24.82 32.85 8.86
C TYR A 35 -25.31 34.29 9.13
N ALA A 36 -26.60 34.47 9.45
CA ALA A 36 -27.18 35.79 9.77
C ALA A 36 -26.77 36.26 11.17
N GLU A 37 -26.62 35.33 12.11
CA GLU A 37 -26.13 35.58 13.47
C GLU A 37 -24.68 36.08 13.48
N LEU A 38 -23.79 35.43 12.72
CA LEU A 38 -22.39 35.86 12.58
C LEU A 38 -22.25 37.20 11.85
N LYS A 39 -23.16 37.53 10.93
CA LYS A 39 -23.19 38.82 10.25
C LYS A 39 -23.61 39.95 11.19
N LEU A 40 -24.61 39.74 12.05
CA LEU A 40 -25.05 40.68 13.08
C LEU A 40 -23.98 40.94 14.15
N LEU A 41 -23.29 39.90 14.60
CA LEU A 41 -22.20 40.02 15.58
C LEU A 41 -21.03 40.84 15.03
N LYS A 42 -20.77 40.72 13.73
CA LYS A 42 -19.71 41.46 13.01
C LYS A 42 -20.10 42.91 12.68
N GLU A 43 -21.37 43.17 12.36
CA GLU A 43 -21.91 44.52 12.11
C GLU A 43 -21.99 45.37 13.39
N HIS A 44 -22.06 44.74 14.57
CA HIS A 44 -22.19 45.44 15.86
C HIS A 44 -20.97 45.33 16.80
N ASN A 45 -19.85 44.75 16.34
CA ASN A 45 -18.54 44.80 16.99
C ASN A 45 -18.51 44.28 18.45
N ILE A 46 -19.27 43.23 18.74
CA ILE A 46 -19.34 42.61 20.06
C ILE A 46 -18.23 41.56 20.20
N LYS A 47 -17.31 41.73 21.17
CA LYS A 47 -16.27 40.76 21.51
C LYS A 47 -16.72 39.91 22.70
N THR A 48 -16.54 38.60 22.62
CA THR A 48 -16.86 37.63 23.68
C THR A 48 -15.61 37.25 24.46
N GLU A 49 -15.34 37.92 25.58
CA GLU A 49 -14.39 37.46 26.60
C GLU A 49 -14.99 37.69 28.01
N GLU A 50 -15.11 36.57 28.74
CA GLU A 50 -15.28 36.31 30.19
C GLU A 50 -16.02 37.27 31.14
N LYS A 51 -16.99 36.70 31.90
CA LYS A 51 -17.11 36.83 33.37
C LYS A 51 -18.09 35.80 33.96
N ASN A 52 -17.63 35.03 34.95
CA ASN A 52 -18.50 34.29 35.88
C ASN A 52 -19.39 35.26 36.67
N ILE A 53 -20.69 34.97 36.78
CA ILE A 53 -21.69 35.83 37.44
C ILE A 53 -22.30 35.08 38.61
N ASN A 54 -21.82 35.34 39.84
CA ASN A 54 -22.45 34.83 41.07
C ASN A 54 -23.35 35.84 41.79
N ASN A 55 -23.62 37.03 41.22
CA ASN A 55 -24.64 37.96 41.73
C ASN A 55 -25.04 38.94 40.63
N ILE A 56 -26.33 39.00 40.27
CA ILE A 56 -26.88 40.10 39.44
C ILE A 56 -27.67 41.04 40.36
N PRO A 57 -27.24 42.30 40.54
CA PRO A 57 -28.16 43.36 40.93
C PRO A 57 -29.15 43.59 39.78
N ILE A 58 -30.45 43.50 40.08
CA ILE A 58 -31.59 43.62 39.13
C ILE A 58 -31.56 44.91 38.27
N LYS A 59 -30.72 45.89 38.63
CA LYS A 59 -30.51 47.14 37.89
C LYS A 59 -29.88 46.98 36.50
N PHE A 60 -29.28 45.84 36.17
CA PHE A 60 -28.67 45.61 34.85
C PHE A 60 -29.67 45.24 33.75
N LEU A 61 -30.92 44.90 34.10
CA LEU A 61 -31.96 44.53 33.13
C LEU A 61 -32.74 45.73 32.58
N SER A 62 -32.42 46.96 32.97
CA SER A 62 -33.09 48.18 32.49
C SER A 62 -32.32 48.94 31.39
N GLU A 63 -31.19 48.43 30.90
CA GLU A 63 -30.37 49.12 29.87
C GLU A 63 -30.51 48.55 28.45
N VAL A 64 -31.46 47.63 28.22
CA VAL A 64 -31.89 47.21 26.88
C VAL A 64 -33.42 47.13 26.92
N ASP A 65 -34.11 47.76 25.96
CA ASP A 65 -35.56 48.02 25.89
C ASP A 65 -36.49 46.81 26.21
N TYR A 66 -36.58 46.41 27.47
CA TYR A 66 -37.49 45.36 27.95
C TYR A 66 -38.34 45.89 29.10
N LYS A 67 -39.66 45.88 28.92
CA LYS A 67 -40.61 46.14 30.01
C LYS A 67 -40.72 44.91 30.90
N VAL A 68 -40.17 45.00 32.11
CA VAL A 68 -40.35 44.00 33.16
C VAL A 68 -41.39 44.50 34.16
N ASN A 69 -42.53 43.82 34.28
CA ASN A 69 -43.47 44.03 35.39
C ASN A 69 -43.20 42.98 36.48
N TYR A 70 -43.03 43.41 37.72
CA TYR A 70 -42.77 42.53 38.88
C TYR A 70 -44.04 42.28 39.71
N TYR A 71 -44.10 41.11 40.36
CA TYR A 71 -44.85 40.90 41.61
C TYR A 71 -43.87 41.11 42.76
N GLU A 72 -44.05 42.18 43.54
CA GLU A 72 -43.34 42.42 44.80
C GLU A 72 -43.88 41.46 45.88
N ASP A 73 -43.00 41.03 46.80
CA ASP A 73 -43.25 40.14 47.96
C ASP A 73 -43.14 38.62 47.79
N SER A 74 -42.01 38.13 47.27
CA SER A 74 -41.48 36.82 47.71
C SER A 74 -39.95 36.74 47.57
N SER A 75 -39.25 36.70 48.71
CA SER A 75 -37.84 36.31 48.75
C SER A 75 -37.74 34.79 48.59
N PHE A 76 -37.24 34.33 47.45
CA PHE A 76 -36.99 32.92 47.19
C PHE A 76 -35.58 32.56 47.68
N ARG A 77 -35.45 31.71 48.70
CA ARG A 77 -34.21 30.98 48.97
C ARG A 77 -34.31 29.62 48.29
N CYS A 78 -33.46 29.37 47.30
CA CYS A 78 -33.34 28.06 46.68
C CYS A 78 -32.22 27.31 47.39
N PHE A 79 -32.54 26.22 48.09
CA PHE A 79 -31.53 25.30 48.61
C PHE A 79 -31.25 24.25 47.54
N THR A 80 -30.00 24.10 47.15
CA THR A 80 -29.55 23.01 46.29
C THR A 80 -29.31 21.75 47.13
N VAL A 81 -29.33 20.56 46.51
CA VAL A 81 -28.95 19.29 47.19
C VAL A 81 -27.55 19.39 47.81
N ILE A 82 -26.66 20.17 47.19
CA ILE A 82 -25.31 20.47 47.68
C ILE A 82 -25.35 21.27 49.00
N ASP A 83 -26.30 22.19 49.16
CA ASP A 83 -26.45 22.96 50.40
C ASP A 83 -26.89 22.06 51.58
N PHE A 84 -27.68 21.01 51.32
CA PHE A 84 -28.03 20.00 52.32
C PHE A 84 -26.84 19.11 52.70
N ILE A 85 -26.02 18.75 51.71
CA ILE A 85 -24.77 18.00 51.92
C ILE A 85 -23.81 18.81 52.80
N LYS A 86 -23.65 20.11 52.53
CA LYS A 86 -22.75 21.02 53.30
C LYS A 86 -23.22 21.31 54.74
N GLN A 87 -24.50 21.11 55.04
CA GLN A 87 -25.07 21.34 56.37
C GLN A 87 -25.05 20.10 57.28
N THR A 88 -24.69 18.93 56.75
CA THR A 88 -24.68 17.69 57.52
C THR A 88 -23.25 17.38 57.94
N ASP A 89 -22.94 17.51 59.24
CA ASP A 89 -21.64 17.11 59.79
C ASP A 89 -21.48 15.59 59.70
N VAL A 90 -20.45 15.12 58.99
CA VAL A 90 -20.20 13.68 58.77
C VAL A 90 -19.04 13.21 59.64
N GLU A 91 -19.25 12.14 60.42
CA GLU A 91 -18.15 11.44 61.10
C GLU A 91 -17.42 10.53 60.09
N GLU A 92 -16.33 11.03 59.50
CA GLU A 92 -15.60 10.41 58.39
C GLU A 92 -14.85 9.08 58.71
N SER A 93 -14.90 8.56 59.94
CA SER A 93 -13.95 7.52 60.37
C SER A 93 -14.43 6.06 60.29
N SER A 94 -15.63 5.77 59.79
CA SER A 94 -16.09 4.39 59.55
C SER A 94 -17.12 4.26 58.42
N ASP A 95 -17.14 3.10 57.73
CA ASP A 95 -18.15 2.76 56.71
C ASP A 95 -19.59 2.85 57.26
N GLU A 96 -19.76 2.62 58.56
CA GLU A 96 -21.03 2.76 59.27
C GLU A 96 -21.44 4.24 59.42
N GLY A 97 -20.48 5.12 59.68
CA GLY A 97 -20.67 6.58 59.75
C GLY A 97 -21.07 7.17 58.39
N PHE A 98 -20.38 6.78 57.31
CA PHE A 98 -20.70 7.24 55.95
C PHE A 98 -22.12 6.86 55.54
N ASN A 99 -22.51 5.59 55.71
CA ASN A 99 -23.86 5.12 55.37
C ASN A 99 -24.94 5.83 56.19
N LYS A 100 -24.68 6.11 57.47
CA LYS A 100 -25.61 6.84 58.34
C LYS A 100 -25.79 8.29 57.88
N SER A 101 -24.72 8.97 57.47
CA SER A 101 -24.79 10.34 56.95
C SER A 101 -25.48 10.43 55.58
N ILE A 102 -25.26 9.46 54.68
CA ILE A 102 -26.01 9.41 53.41
C ILE A 102 -27.50 9.16 53.66
N ASP A 103 -27.84 8.31 54.62
CA ASP A 103 -29.22 8.04 55.01
C ASP A 103 -29.90 9.28 55.62
N GLU A 104 -29.17 10.05 56.41
CA GLU A 104 -29.64 11.32 56.99
C GLU A 104 -29.84 12.39 55.91
N ILE A 105 -28.87 12.58 55.01
CA ILE A 105 -28.97 13.50 53.87
C ILE A 105 -30.14 13.10 52.96
N TYR A 106 -30.29 11.81 52.65
CA TYR A 106 -31.43 11.30 51.89
C TYR A 106 -32.75 11.56 52.57
N THR A 107 -32.84 11.31 53.86
CA THR A 107 -34.06 11.54 54.64
C THR A 107 -34.42 13.03 54.67
N ASN A 108 -33.43 13.90 54.84
CA ASN A 108 -33.63 15.36 54.87
C ASN A 108 -34.06 15.91 53.51
N ILE A 109 -33.38 15.52 52.42
CA ILE A 109 -33.76 15.91 51.06
C ILE A 109 -35.17 15.42 50.72
N THR A 110 -35.47 14.16 51.00
CA THR A 110 -36.79 13.58 50.67
C THR A 110 -37.91 14.24 51.48
N LYS A 111 -37.66 14.54 52.76
CA LYS A 111 -38.61 15.17 53.66
C LYS A 111 -38.88 16.64 53.33
N GLU A 112 -37.86 17.40 52.97
CA GLU A 112 -37.99 18.85 52.75
C GLU A 112 -38.30 19.23 51.30
N THR A 113 -37.77 18.49 50.31
CA THR A 113 -37.91 18.85 48.89
C THR A 113 -38.98 18.06 48.13
N LYS A 114 -39.43 16.92 48.70
CA LYS A 114 -40.31 15.92 48.05
C LYS A 114 -39.74 15.34 46.73
N ILE A 115 -38.45 15.53 46.45
CA ILE A 115 -37.78 14.98 45.25
C ILE A 115 -37.41 13.51 45.52
N GLN A 116 -37.75 12.61 44.60
CA GLN A 116 -37.24 11.23 44.61
C GLN A 116 -35.85 11.19 43.98
N ILE A 117 -34.82 11.15 44.82
CA ILE A 117 -33.43 10.94 44.42
C ILE A 117 -32.94 9.63 45.06
N SER A 118 -32.18 8.78 44.38
CA SER A 118 -31.71 7.54 45.02
C SER A 118 -30.60 7.84 46.05
N LYS A 119 -30.49 7.01 47.10
CA LYS A 119 -29.36 7.08 48.05
C LYS A 119 -28.00 6.99 47.36
N ILE A 120 -27.93 6.24 46.25
CA ILE A 120 -26.73 6.10 45.42
C ILE A 120 -26.35 7.43 44.75
N GLN A 121 -27.32 8.18 44.22
CA GLN A 121 -27.08 9.51 43.64
C GLN A 121 -26.60 10.50 44.70
N ILE A 122 -27.13 10.45 45.92
CA ILE A 122 -26.68 11.30 47.03
C ILE A 122 -25.25 10.95 47.45
N ALA A 123 -24.94 9.66 47.61
CA ALA A 123 -23.58 9.21 47.92
C ALA A 123 -22.57 9.70 46.88
N PHE A 124 -22.94 9.66 45.60
CA PHE A 124 -22.08 10.12 44.51
C PHE A 124 -21.90 11.64 44.51
N MET A 125 -22.97 12.42 44.73
CA MET A 125 -22.89 13.88 44.85
C MET A 125 -22.06 14.31 46.06
N TYR A 126 -22.18 13.60 47.17
CA TYR A 126 -21.38 13.81 48.38
C TYR A 126 -19.89 13.56 48.14
N ILE A 127 -19.55 12.51 47.38
CA ILE A 127 -18.16 12.22 46.98
C ILE A 127 -17.64 13.33 46.05
N ILE A 128 -18.40 13.77 45.05
CA ILE A 128 -17.92 14.82 44.13
C ILE A 128 -17.61 16.13 44.86
N GLU A 129 -18.47 16.57 45.79
CA GLU A 129 -18.29 17.84 46.51
C GLU A 129 -17.11 17.81 47.48
N ASN A 130 -16.96 16.74 48.28
CA ASN A 130 -15.85 16.68 49.24
C ASN A 130 -14.48 16.49 48.57
N PHE A 131 -14.43 15.95 47.35
CA PHE A 131 -13.19 15.84 46.58
C PHE A 131 -12.84 17.13 45.79
N ALA A 132 -13.75 18.11 45.70
CA ALA A 132 -13.55 19.35 44.95
C ALA A 132 -12.86 20.49 45.76
N ILE A 133 -12.60 20.32 47.06
CA ILE A 133 -12.01 21.37 47.92
C ILE A 133 -10.48 21.26 47.95
N ILE A 134 -9.79 21.57 46.84
CA ILE A 134 -8.36 21.96 46.86
C ILE A 134 -8.08 22.97 45.72
N GLU A 135 -8.14 24.27 45.99
CA GLU A 135 -7.66 25.33 45.08
C GLU A 135 -6.59 26.21 45.72
N GLU A 136 -5.56 26.56 44.93
CA GLU A 136 -4.99 27.92 44.76
C GLU A 136 -3.81 27.90 43.75
N ASN A 137 -4.09 27.98 42.43
CA ASN A 137 -3.19 28.58 41.42
C ASN A 137 -3.87 28.72 40.03
N PRO A 138 -3.80 29.88 39.34
CA PRO A 138 -4.46 30.09 38.04
C PRO A 138 -3.82 29.37 36.83
N SER A 139 -2.58 28.86 36.91
CA SER A 139 -2.00 28.04 35.83
C SER A 139 -2.52 26.59 35.79
N PHE A 140 -3.49 26.26 36.64
CA PHE A 140 -4.03 24.91 36.87
C PHE A 140 -5.41 24.68 36.26
N GLU A 141 -6.08 25.75 35.80
CA GLU A 141 -7.47 25.74 35.35
C GLU A 141 -7.67 24.87 34.09
N GLU A 142 -6.71 24.85 33.15
CA GLU A 142 -6.79 24.01 31.93
C GLU A 142 -6.69 22.50 32.19
N SER A 143 -5.86 22.07 33.15
CA SER A 143 -5.72 20.62 33.46
C SER A 143 -6.87 20.11 34.35
N TYR A 144 -7.46 20.98 35.16
CA TYR A 144 -8.65 20.69 35.95
C TYR A 144 -9.91 20.64 35.08
N ASN A 145 -10.03 21.54 34.09
CA ASN A 145 -11.11 21.50 33.10
C ASN A 145 -11.05 20.23 32.23
N GLU A 146 -9.86 19.70 31.92
CA GLU A 146 -9.67 18.41 31.21
C GLU A 146 -10.27 17.22 32.01
N VAL A 147 -10.09 17.19 33.35
CA VAL A 147 -10.70 16.17 34.23
C VAL A 147 -12.21 16.36 34.38
N ARG A 148 -12.67 17.61 34.42
CA ARG A 148 -14.08 17.96 34.54
C ARG A 148 -14.87 17.62 33.27
N GLU A 149 -14.30 17.82 32.08
CA GLU A 149 -14.91 17.48 30.78
C GLU A 149 -15.06 15.97 30.57
N ASP A 150 -14.07 15.18 30.99
CA ASP A 150 -14.16 13.71 31.00
C ASP A 150 -15.24 13.17 31.98
N SER A 151 -15.66 14.00 32.94
CA SER A 151 -16.65 13.66 33.98
C SER A 151 -18.06 14.24 33.75
N SER A 152 -18.36 14.73 32.54
CA SER A 152 -19.66 15.38 32.27
C SER A 152 -20.87 14.52 32.69
N LEU A 153 -21.87 15.14 33.31
CA LEU A 153 -23.10 14.52 33.81
C LEU A 153 -23.85 13.69 32.75
N PHE A 154 -23.62 13.99 31.46
CA PHE A 154 -24.26 13.32 30.33
C PHE A 154 -23.66 11.93 30.04
N GLY A 155 -22.34 11.76 30.23
CA GLY A 155 -21.70 10.44 30.20
C GLY A 155 -22.15 9.57 31.37
N LEU A 156 -22.49 10.19 32.51
CA LEU A 156 -22.87 9.51 33.74
C LEU A 156 -24.20 8.74 33.61
N ASN A 157 -25.25 9.35 33.06
CA ASN A 157 -26.55 8.68 32.91
C ASN A 157 -26.48 7.46 31.98
N THR A 158 -25.71 7.53 30.89
CA THR A 158 -25.50 6.41 29.97
C THR A 158 -24.61 5.31 30.58
N TYR A 159 -23.77 5.65 31.56
CA TYR A 159 -22.91 4.72 32.29
C TYR A 159 -23.60 4.03 33.47
N LEU A 160 -24.49 4.71 34.19
CA LEU A 160 -25.24 4.16 35.32
C LEU A 160 -26.20 3.04 34.87
N ASP A 161 -26.71 3.09 33.64
CA ASP A 161 -27.53 2.04 33.03
C ASP A 161 -26.75 0.75 32.72
N LYS A 162 -25.41 0.81 32.68
CA LYS A 162 -24.54 -0.32 32.30
C LYS A 162 -24.17 -1.24 33.45
N TYR A 163 -24.27 -0.78 34.69
CA TYR A 163 -23.82 -1.51 35.88
C TYR A 163 -24.99 -1.77 36.83
N SER A 164 -25.53 -2.99 36.78
CA SER A 164 -26.77 -3.35 37.50
C SER A 164 -26.55 -3.84 38.94
N THR A 165 -25.30 -3.98 39.41
CA THR A 165 -24.99 -4.51 40.75
C THR A 165 -23.96 -3.67 41.50
N MET A 166 -24.06 -3.61 42.83
CA MET A 166 -23.08 -2.90 43.69
C MET A 166 -21.65 -3.42 43.54
N THR A 167 -21.47 -4.67 43.12
CA THR A 167 -20.16 -5.29 42.90
C THR A 167 -19.47 -4.72 41.65
N ASP A 168 -20.23 -4.41 40.61
CA ASP A 168 -19.72 -3.74 39.42
C ASP A 168 -19.34 -2.29 39.73
N TYR A 169 -20.11 -1.61 40.60
CA TYR A 169 -19.76 -0.28 41.12
C TYR A 169 -18.49 -0.28 41.95
N GLN A 170 -18.27 -1.29 42.80
CA GLN A 170 -17.03 -1.41 43.58
C GLN A 170 -15.81 -1.63 42.69
N SER A 171 -15.94 -2.46 41.65
CA SER A 171 -14.85 -2.69 40.69
C SER A 171 -14.55 -1.42 39.89
N PHE A 172 -15.57 -0.72 39.43
CA PHE A 172 -15.42 0.59 38.78
C PHE A 172 -14.82 1.62 39.74
N PHE A 173 -15.27 1.68 40.98
CA PHE A 173 -14.76 2.62 41.98
C PHE A 173 -13.29 2.34 42.27
N GLU A 174 -12.88 1.08 42.39
CA GLU A 174 -11.48 0.74 42.55
C GLU A 174 -10.67 1.04 41.28
N GLU A 175 -11.17 0.76 40.07
CA GLU A 175 -10.49 1.14 38.82
C GLU A 175 -10.33 2.67 38.68
N TYR A 176 -11.39 3.43 38.97
CA TYR A 176 -11.39 4.89 38.97
C TYR A 176 -10.48 5.46 40.06
N LYS A 177 -10.52 4.91 41.27
CA LYS A 177 -9.64 5.27 42.39
C LYS A 177 -8.17 4.99 42.05
N GLN A 178 -7.86 3.85 41.41
CA GLN A 178 -6.50 3.58 40.95
C GLN A 178 -6.06 4.56 39.85
N SER A 179 -6.95 4.88 38.90
CA SER A 179 -6.69 5.89 37.86
C SER A 179 -6.49 7.30 38.44
N TYR A 180 -7.29 7.67 39.44
CA TYR A 180 -7.21 8.92 40.17
C TYR A 180 -5.92 8.99 40.99
N LEU A 181 -5.59 7.98 41.80
CA LEU A 181 -4.35 7.91 42.57
C LEU A 181 -3.11 7.97 41.67
N ALA A 182 -3.17 7.33 40.50
CA ALA A 182 -2.13 7.44 39.49
C ALA A 182 -2.02 8.86 38.91
N SER A 183 -3.15 9.54 38.69
CA SER A 183 -3.20 10.92 38.19
C SER A 183 -2.74 11.93 39.24
N GLU A 184 -3.15 11.77 40.50
CA GLU A 184 -2.72 12.57 41.64
C GLU A 184 -1.21 12.41 41.90
N SER A 185 -0.70 11.17 41.85
CA SER A 185 0.73 10.90 41.95
C SER A 185 1.52 11.58 40.82
N ARG A 186 1.01 11.55 39.58
CA ARG A 186 1.57 12.28 38.43
C ARG A 186 1.55 13.79 38.66
N LEU A 187 0.44 14.35 39.15
CA LEU A 187 0.28 15.77 39.43
C LEU A 187 1.21 16.25 40.55
N LYS A 188 1.36 15.47 41.63
CA LYS A 188 2.30 15.76 42.72
C LYS A 188 3.74 15.77 42.22
N THR A 189 4.10 14.78 41.41
CA THR A 189 5.40 14.72 40.73
C THR A 189 5.62 15.93 39.82
N GLN A 190 4.61 16.34 39.04
CA GLN A 190 4.70 17.54 38.21
C GLN A 190 4.87 18.81 39.05
N LYS A 191 4.12 18.98 40.14
CA LYS A 191 4.25 20.13 41.07
C LYS A 191 5.65 20.21 41.66
N GLU A 192 6.20 19.08 42.12
CA GLU A 192 7.57 19.01 42.63
C GLU A 192 8.59 19.33 41.54
N ASN A 193 8.41 18.79 40.32
CA ASN A 193 9.27 19.10 39.18
C ASN A 193 9.24 20.58 38.80
N PHE A 194 8.07 21.23 38.80
CA PHE A 194 7.96 22.68 38.55
C PHE A 194 8.62 23.50 39.65
N LYS A 195 8.52 23.08 40.91
CA LYS A 195 9.19 23.73 42.04
C LYS A 195 10.71 23.62 41.90
N GLN A 196 11.23 22.46 41.52
CA GLN A 196 12.67 22.29 41.25
C GLN A 196 13.11 23.10 40.03
N ALA A 197 12.32 23.11 38.95
CA ALA A 197 12.58 23.91 37.76
C ALA A 197 12.60 25.42 38.04
N SER A 198 11.88 25.89 39.07
CA SER A 198 11.91 27.31 39.46
C SER A 198 13.30 27.78 39.92
N LEU A 199 14.17 26.87 40.37
CA LEU A 199 15.57 27.14 40.70
C LEU A 199 16.40 27.50 39.46
N LEU A 200 15.90 27.19 38.26
CA LEU A 200 16.57 27.49 36.99
C LEU A 200 16.29 28.91 36.47
N LYS A 201 15.36 29.66 37.08
CA LYS A 201 14.93 30.99 36.60
C LYS A 201 16.09 31.98 36.44
N ASP A 202 17.16 31.84 37.21
CA ASP A 202 18.34 32.70 37.15
C ASP A 202 19.29 32.38 35.98
N TYR A 203 19.08 31.29 35.23
CA TYR A 203 19.99 30.81 34.19
C TYR A 203 19.53 31.21 32.79
N THR A 204 19.69 32.48 32.43
CA THR A 204 19.28 33.02 31.12
C THR A 204 20.42 33.03 30.08
N LEU A 205 20.08 32.90 28.79
CA LEU A 205 21.04 32.97 27.67
C LEU A 205 21.76 34.33 27.60
N SER A 206 21.11 35.41 28.03
CA SER A 206 21.71 36.75 28.09
C SER A 206 23.00 36.82 28.92
N LYS A 207 23.24 35.83 29.78
CA LYS A 207 24.48 35.72 30.58
C LYS A 207 25.61 34.98 29.84
N ILE A 208 25.40 34.45 28.64
CA ILE A 208 26.42 33.83 27.78
C ILE A 208 26.62 34.72 26.55
N LYS A 209 27.84 35.22 26.38
CA LYS A 209 28.23 36.04 25.23
C LYS A 209 28.07 35.24 23.93
N ASP A 210 27.53 35.86 22.89
CA ASP A 210 27.34 35.28 21.55
C ASP A 210 26.40 34.05 21.49
N SER A 211 25.56 33.87 22.52
CA SER A 211 24.55 32.81 22.55
C SER A 211 23.21 33.25 21.99
N PHE A 212 22.50 32.32 21.34
CA PHE A 212 21.24 32.61 20.65
C PHE A 212 20.34 31.37 20.68
N MET A 213 19.03 31.59 20.87
CA MET A 213 17.98 30.59 20.63
C MET A 213 17.11 31.11 19.49
N SER A 214 16.90 30.29 18.46
CA SER A 214 15.95 30.62 17.41
C SER A 214 14.52 30.57 17.90
N ASP A 215 13.61 31.25 17.21
CA ASP A 215 12.19 30.95 17.34
C ASP A 215 11.92 29.50 16.91
N ILE A 216 10.79 28.95 17.38
CA ILE A 216 10.34 27.62 16.97
C ILE A 216 9.91 27.72 15.52
N LYS A 217 10.59 26.98 14.64
CA LYS A 217 10.15 26.80 13.26
C LYS A 217 9.24 25.59 13.20
N GLU A 218 7.95 25.84 13.05
CA GLU A 218 6.99 24.78 12.80
C GLU A 218 7.21 24.21 11.39
N THR A 219 7.30 22.89 11.32
CA THR A 219 7.49 22.13 10.07
C THR A 219 6.23 21.39 9.66
N GLN A 220 5.29 21.25 10.60
CA GLN A 220 4.05 20.50 10.44
C GLN A 220 3.05 21.01 11.45
N THR A 221 1.94 21.55 10.95
CA THR A 221 0.77 21.88 11.76
C THR A 221 -0.13 20.67 11.83
N LYS A 222 -0.72 20.45 13.02
CA LYS A 222 -1.61 19.34 13.27
C LYS A 222 -2.93 19.86 13.81
N TYR A 223 -4.04 19.34 13.29
CA TYR A 223 -5.33 19.54 13.92
C TYR A 223 -5.85 18.19 14.37
N ASP A 224 -6.36 18.12 15.59
CA ASP A 224 -7.03 16.93 16.12
C ASP A 224 -8.47 17.28 16.43
N GLY A 225 -9.40 16.39 16.10
CA GLY A 225 -10.80 16.61 16.37
C GLY A 225 -11.59 15.32 16.47
N GLU A 226 -12.85 15.45 16.86
CA GLU A 226 -13.80 14.34 16.93
C GLU A 226 -15.09 14.70 16.22
N PHE A 227 -15.79 13.72 15.67
CA PHE A 227 -17.15 13.89 15.14
C PHE A 227 -17.91 12.57 15.19
N GLU A 228 -19.23 12.63 15.06
CA GLU A 228 -20.10 11.47 15.08
C GLU A 228 -20.90 11.34 13.78
N LEU A 229 -20.97 10.11 13.24
CA LEU A 229 -21.83 9.77 12.08
C LEU A 229 -22.61 8.47 12.33
N LYS A 230 -23.72 8.28 11.61
CA LYS A 230 -24.51 7.04 11.64
C LYS A 230 -24.00 5.94 10.69
N VAL A 231 -22.81 6.13 10.13
CA VAL A 231 -22.15 5.20 9.20
C VAL A 231 -20.78 4.86 9.76
N ASP A 232 -20.32 3.63 9.55
CA ASP A 232 -18.94 3.21 9.90
C ASP A 232 -17.92 3.64 8.83
N ILE A 233 -16.64 3.40 9.13
CA ILE A 233 -15.53 3.91 8.34
C ILE A 233 -15.45 3.36 6.90
N TYR A 234 -15.92 2.14 6.65
CA TYR A 234 -15.95 1.57 5.30
C TYR A 234 -17.14 2.11 4.50
N GLU A 235 -18.27 2.35 5.16
CA GLU A 235 -19.40 3.04 4.54
C GLU A 235 -19.06 4.51 4.24
N LEU A 236 -18.24 5.15 5.09
CA LEU A 236 -17.68 6.47 4.83
C LEU A 236 -16.81 6.45 3.55
N LEU A 237 -15.93 5.46 3.36
CA LEU A 237 -15.20 5.25 2.10
C LEU A 237 -16.16 5.05 0.91
N ASN A 238 -17.20 4.24 1.10
CA ASN A 238 -18.17 3.94 0.04
C ASN A 238 -18.87 5.21 -0.46
N ARG A 239 -19.27 6.09 0.46
CA ARG A 239 -19.98 7.34 0.18
C ARG A 239 -19.08 8.49 -0.26
N PHE A 240 -17.79 8.42 0.05
CA PHE A 240 -16.83 9.43 -0.39
C PHE A 240 -16.70 9.43 -1.92
N ILE A 241 -16.85 10.58 -2.57
CA ILE A 241 -16.63 10.75 -4.01
C ILE A 241 -15.30 11.48 -4.18
N PRO A 242 -14.24 10.82 -4.68
CA PRO A 242 -13.01 11.51 -5.06
C PRO A 242 -13.29 12.60 -6.07
N ASN A 243 -12.63 13.73 -5.89
CA ASN A 243 -12.68 14.88 -6.80
C ASN A 243 -11.24 15.39 -7.04
N ARG A 244 -11.07 16.47 -7.81
CA ARG A 244 -9.72 17.01 -8.10
C ARG A 244 -8.99 17.51 -6.87
N GLU A 245 -9.70 18.01 -5.86
CA GLU A 245 -9.10 18.49 -4.61
C GLU A 245 -8.72 17.34 -3.69
N MET A 246 -9.45 16.21 -3.77
CA MET A 246 -9.28 15.03 -2.93
C MET A 246 -9.28 13.76 -3.79
N PRO A 247 -8.25 13.56 -4.62
CA PRO A 247 -8.27 12.55 -5.66
C PRO A 247 -8.00 11.14 -5.14
N PHE A 248 -7.60 10.98 -3.88
CA PHE A 248 -7.15 9.71 -3.35
C PHE A 248 -7.59 9.52 -1.91
N VAL A 249 -8.17 8.34 -1.65
CA VAL A 249 -8.59 7.88 -0.32
C VAL A 249 -8.15 6.45 -0.12
N LYS A 250 -7.66 6.13 1.07
CA LYS A 250 -7.21 4.78 1.43
C LYS A 250 -7.79 4.36 2.78
N ILE A 251 -8.18 3.11 2.90
CA ILE A 251 -8.45 2.46 4.19
C ILE A 251 -7.96 1.02 4.14
N ALA A 252 -7.10 0.63 5.08
CA ALA A 252 -6.45 -0.69 5.10
C ALA A 252 -5.88 -1.05 3.70
N LYS A 253 -6.46 -2.05 3.05
CA LYS A 253 -6.10 -2.55 1.70
C LYS A 253 -6.91 -1.93 0.54
N PHE A 254 -7.92 -1.10 0.83
CA PHE A 254 -8.75 -0.48 -0.19
C PHE A 254 -8.23 0.90 -0.58
N TYR A 255 -8.14 1.15 -1.88
CA TYR A 255 -7.67 2.41 -2.45
C TYR A 255 -8.74 2.95 -3.39
N LYS A 256 -9.36 4.07 -3.06
CA LYS A 256 -10.38 4.73 -3.88
C LYS A 256 -9.76 5.97 -4.53
N ILE A 257 -9.68 5.94 -5.85
CA ILE A 257 -8.86 6.88 -6.63
C ILE A 257 -9.73 7.53 -7.69
N LEU A 258 -9.65 8.84 -7.81
CA LEU A 258 -10.23 9.59 -8.92
C LEU A 258 -9.72 8.99 -10.24
N THR A 259 -10.63 8.72 -11.17
CA THR A 259 -10.27 8.20 -12.48
C THR A 259 -9.25 9.14 -13.14
N TYR A 260 -8.17 8.57 -13.69
CA TYR A 260 -7.02 9.25 -14.30
C TYR A 260 -6.05 9.95 -13.36
N PHE A 261 -6.27 9.94 -12.05
CA PHE A 261 -5.26 10.43 -11.11
C PHE A 261 -4.13 9.41 -10.91
N THR A 262 -2.89 9.81 -11.16
CA THR A 262 -1.70 8.98 -10.90
C THR A 262 -1.24 9.21 -9.47
N THR A 263 -1.25 8.15 -8.66
CA THR A 263 -0.96 8.28 -7.22
C THR A 263 0.55 8.28 -6.96
N PRO A 264 1.10 9.27 -6.22
CA PRO A 264 2.50 9.26 -5.79
C PRO A 264 2.88 7.97 -5.05
N ILE A 265 4.07 7.44 -5.30
CA ILE A 265 4.52 6.16 -4.73
C ILE A 265 4.59 6.24 -3.20
N GLU A 266 4.95 7.40 -2.65
CA GLU A 266 4.97 7.65 -1.21
C GLU A 266 3.59 7.49 -0.54
N TRP A 267 2.48 7.72 -1.25
CA TRP A 267 1.13 7.48 -0.70
C TRP A 267 0.80 5.99 -0.60
N LEU A 268 1.64 5.13 -1.18
CA LEU A 268 1.48 3.68 -1.23
C LEU A 268 2.39 2.93 -0.24
N GLU A 269 3.15 3.65 0.59
CA GLU A 269 4.06 3.08 1.58
C GLU A 269 3.35 2.03 2.49
N PRO A 270 4.03 0.92 2.85
CA PRO A 270 3.49 -0.14 3.68
C PRO A 270 3.34 0.34 5.11
N GLU A 271 2.11 0.63 5.48
CA GLU A 271 1.73 0.77 6.87
C GLU A 271 1.12 -0.53 7.36
N ASP A 272 1.04 -0.69 8.68
CA ASP A 272 0.36 -1.81 9.32
C ASP A 272 -1.01 -1.99 8.67
N GLU A 273 -1.14 -3.03 7.83
CA GLU A 273 -2.39 -3.42 7.15
C GLU A 273 -3.54 -3.67 8.14
N ASN A 274 -3.20 -3.75 9.43
CA ASN A 274 -4.09 -3.93 10.57
C ASN A 274 -4.71 -2.61 11.08
N THR A 275 -4.25 -1.44 10.62
CA THR A 275 -4.83 -0.15 11.04
C THR A 275 -6.00 0.21 10.12
N GLU A 276 -7.23 0.12 10.65
CA GLU A 276 -8.46 0.54 9.97
C GLU A 276 -8.63 2.07 10.00
N SER A 277 -7.59 2.79 9.60
CA SER A 277 -7.61 4.26 9.50
C SER A 277 -7.93 4.69 8.07
N LEU A 278 -8.94 5.54 7.91
CA LEU A 278 -9.26 6.17 6.63
C LEU A 278 -8.32 7.37 6.43
N ARG A 279 -7.68 7.44 5.27
CA ARG A 279 -6.77 8.53 4.91
C ARG A 279 -7.23 9.21 3.65
N LEU A 280 -7.34 10.52 3.72
CA LEU A 280 -7.75 11.36 2.61
C LEU A 280 -6.62 12.32 2.29
N TYR A 281 -6.30 12.45 1.01
CA TYR A 281 -5.20 13.28 0.55
C TYR A 281 -5.78 14.48 -0.19
N ILE A 282 -5.59 15.66 0.40
CA ILE A 282 -6.07 16.94 -0.13
C ILE A 282 -4.92 17.61 -0.86
N LEU A 283 -5.13 17.97 -2.12
CA LEU A 283 -4.17 18.76 -2.89
C LEU A 283 -4.19 20.22 -2.45
N LYS A 284 -3.00 20.81 -2.30
CA LYS A 284 -2.82 22.22 -1.89
C LYS A 284 -3.32 23.20 -2.95
N ASP A 285 -2.90 22.99 -4.19
CA ASP A 285 -3.17 23.88 -5.31
C ASP A 285 -4.32 23.30 -6.14
N GLU A 286 -5.23 24.16 -6.61
CA GLU A 286 -6.10 23.76 -7.71
C GLU A 286 -5.19 23.39 -8.87
N ILE A 287 -5.26 22.12 -9.32
CA ILE A 287 -4.53 21.71 -10.52
C ILE A 287 -5.12 22.54 -11.66
N GLU A 288 -4.41 23.60 -12.08
CA GLU A 288 -4.72 24.34 -13.30
C GLU A 288 -4.80 23.32 -14.44
N SER A 289 -5.92 23.36 -15.16
CA SER A 289 -6.40 22.30 -16.03
C SER A 289 -5.65 22.17 -17.36
N ASP A 290 -4.33 22.28 -17.36
CA ASP A 290 -3.53 21.92 -18.52
C ASP A 290 -3.46 20.39 -18.60
N ASN A 291 -4.44 19.83 -19.32
CA ASN A 291 -4.78 18.41 -19.48
C ASN A 291 -3.63 17.51 -20.02
N ASN A 292 -2.40 18.00 -20.15
CA ASN A 292 -1.26 17.29 -20.75
C ASN A 292 0.05 17.34 -19.96
N ILE A 293 0.09 17.92 -18.75
CA ILE A 293 1.33 17.95 -17.96
C ILE A 293 1.30 16.85 -16.92
N SER A 294 2.23 15.89 -17.06
CA SER A 294 2.61 14.94 -16.02
C SER A 294 2.67 15.64 -14.66
N ILE A 295 1.81 15.23 -13.73
CA ILE A 295 1.65 15.85 -12.42
C ILE A 295 3.05 15.99 -11.78
N PRO A 296 3.49 17.21 -11.38
CA PRO A 296 4.83 17.42 -10.87
C PRO A 296 5.09 16.54 -9.65
N LYS A 297 6.29 15.94 -9.60
CA LYS A 297 6.77 15.02 -8.54
C LYS A 297 6.77 15.59 -7.11
N ALA A 298 6.40 16.86 -6.92
CA ALA A 298 6.31 17.50 -5.62
C ALA A 298 4.90 18.08 -5.45
N ILE A 299 3.93 17.21 -5.23
CA ILE A 299 2.58 17.63 -4.86
C ILE A 299 2.64 18.01 -3.38
N ASN A 300 2.32 19.26 -3.05
CA ASN A 300 2.03 19.62 -1.68
C ASN A 300 0.63 19.09 -1.34
N TYR A 301 0.52 18.32 -0.26
CA TYR A 301 -0.76 17.73 0.15
C TYR A 301 -0.96 17.77 1.66
N VAL A 302 -2.22 17.64 2.06
CA VAL A 302 -2.61 17.46 3.45
C VAL A 302 -3.27 16.11 3.62
N VAL A 303 -2.85 15.39 4.65
CA VAL A 303 -3.42 14.08 4.97
C VAL A 303 -4.41 14.26 6.11
N ILE A 304 -5.67 13.96 5.85
CA ILE A 304 -6.66 13.74 6.92
C ILE A 304 -6.63 12.26 7.24
N LYS A 305 -6.22 11.91 8.46
CA LYS A 305 -6.38 10.57 9.02
C LYS A 305 -7.63 10.54 9.88
N ILE A 306 -8.50 9.56 9.69
CA ILE A 306 -9.73 9.35 10.46
C ILE A 306 -9.67 7.94 11.06
N ASP A 307 -9.82 7.86 12.37
CA ASP A 307 -9.84 6.65 13.18
C ASP A 307 -11.24 6.48 13.79
N GLN A 308 -11.85 5.31 13.63
CA GLN A 308 -13.11 4.97 14.31
C GLN A 308 -12.82 4.53 15.75
N MET A 309 -13.32 5.27 16.75
CA MET A 309 -13.02 5.01 18.16
C MET A 309 -14.00 4.05 18.81
N SER A 310 -15.30 4.25 18.58
CA SER A 310 -16.37 3.48 19.22
C SER A 310 -17.65 3.47 18.38
N GLU A 311 -18.53 2.52 18.69
CA GLU A 311 -19.89 2.43 18.17
C GLU A 311 -20.86 2.38 19.36
N ILE A 312 -21.77 3.35 19.46
CA ILE A 312 -22.84 3.37 20.47
C ILE A 312 -24.18 3.52 19.73
N GLU A 313 -25.01 2.48 19.77
CA GLU A 313 -26.33 2.44 19.11
C GLU A 313 -26.31 2.71 17.59
N GLY A 314 -25.15 2.47 16.97
CA GLY A 314 -24.88 2.74 15.56
C GLY A 314 -24.65 4.21 15.22
N ILE A 315 -24.33 5.02 16.23
CA ILE A 315 -23.57 6.26 16.08
C ILE A 315 -22.10 5.89 16.28
N PHE A 316 -21.28 6.20 15.28
CA PHE A 316 -19.85 5.94 15.27
C PHE A 316 -19.14 7.23 15.63
N LYS A 317 -18.32 7.15 16.68
CA LYS A 317 -17.45 8.24 17.10
C LYS A 317 -16.13 8.13 16.36
N TYR A 318 -15.76 9.19 15.67
CA TYR A 318 -14.51 9.31 14.92
C TYR A 318 -13.58 10.28 15.58
N LYS A 319 -12.29 9.94 15.54
CA LYS A 319 -11.21 10.87 15.79
C LYS A 319 -10.51 11.15 14.46
N TYR A 320 -10.30 12.40 14.14
CA TYR A 320 -9.53 12.76 12.95
C TYR A 320 -8.31 13.60 13.33
N SER A 321 -7.23 13.39 12.58
CA SER A 321 -6.01 14.16 12.67
C SER A 321 -5.63 14.66 11.28
N ILE A 322 -5.56 15.97 11.13
CA ILE A 322 -5.14 16.64 9.91
C ILE A 322 -3.65 16.93 10.04
N VAL A 323 -2.86 16.49 9.07
CA VAL A 323 -1.41 16.61 9.07
C VAL A 323 -0.98 17.23 7.76
N SER A 324 -0.39 18.44 7.81
CA SER A 324 0.25 19.02 6.63
C SER A 324 1.64 18.42 6.45
N GLU A 325 1.94 17.96 5.23
CA GLU A 325 3.27 17.53 4.83
C GLU A 325 3.74 18.44 3.69
N GLY A 326 4.91 19.07 3.81
CA GLY A 326 5.51 19.85 2.72
C GLY A 326 5.41 21.39 2.79
N GLY A 327 5.36 21.99 3.99
CA GLY A 327 5.61 23.43 4.18
C GLY A 327 4.42 24.24 4.70
N ASN A 328 4.68 25.52 4.96
CA ASN A 328 3.84 26.50 5.66
C ASN A 328 2.54 26.84 4.92
N LEU A 329 1.59 25.91 4.81
CA LEU A 329 0.21 26.28 4.52
C LEU A 329 -0.62 26.36 5.79
N VAL A 330 -1.15 27.55 6.03
CA VAL A 330 -2.28 27.77 6.92
C VAL A 330 -3.53 27.40 6.12
N ILE A 331 -3.90 26.12 6.08
CA ILE A 331 -5.23 25.78 5.57
C ILE A 331 -6.23 26.11 6.68
N ASN A 332 -7.15 27.02 6.38
CA ASN A 332 -8.26 27.33 7.27
C ASN A 332 -9.08 26.07 7.53
N GLU A 333 -9.25 25.72 8.81
CA GLU A 333 -10.13 24.65 9.32
C GLU A 333 -11.43 24.52 8.51
N THR A 334 -12.10 25.65 8.29
CA THR A 334 -13.40 25.70 7.63
C THR A 334 -13.34 25.15 6.20
N LEU A 335 -12.23 25.40 5.50
CA LEU A 335 -12.03 24.93 4.13
C LEU A 335 -11.81 23.41 4.10
N ILE A 336 -11.02 22.86 5.02
CA ILE A 336 -10.75 21.41 5.08
C ILE A 336 -12.05 20.66 5.35
N LEU A 337 -12.81 21.12 6.33
CA LEU A 337 -14.03 20.45 6.75
C LEU A 337 -15.11 20.58 5.68
N THR A 338 -15.25 21.75 5.08
CA THR A 338 -16.18 21.98 3.97
C THR A 338 -15.84 21.07 2.78
N ARG A 339 -14.57 20.99 2.38
CA ARG A 339 -14.12 20.10 1.28
C ARG A 339 -14.36 18.63 1.61
N PHE A 340 -14.04 18.20 2.83
CA PHE A 340 -14.25 16.82 3.26
C PHE A 340 -15.74 16.44 3.25
N PHE A 341 -16.60 17.21 3.90
CA PHE A 341 -18.03 16.88 4.00
C PHE A 341 -18.80 17.09 2.69
N ASN A 342 -18.39 18.04 1.83
CA ASN A 342 -18.98 18.21 0.50
C ASN A 342 -18.71 17.01 -0.43
N ASN A 343 -17.60 16.30 -0.22
CA ASN A 343 -17.25 15.13 -1.02
C ASN A 343 -17.90 13.83 -0.54
N ILE A 344 -18.73 13.88 0.49
CA ILE A 344 -19.44 12.71 0.96
C ILE A 344 -20.91 12.80 0.51
N LYS A 345 -21.37 11.81 -0.29
CA LYS A 345 -22.78 11.69 -0.69
C LYS A 345 -23.69 11.89 0.51
N PRO A 346 -24.86 12.54 0.36
CA PRO A 346 -25.64 13.12 1.45
C PRO A 346 -25.67 12.21 2.70
N ILE A 347 -24.88 12.61 3.69
CA ILE A 347 -24.87 12.05 5.04
C ILE A 347 -25.66 13.01 5.94
N ASP A 348 -26.33 12.46 6.94
CA ASP A 348 -26.78 13.24 8.10
C ASP A 348 -25.59 14.07 8.61
N SER A 349 -25.67 15.40 8.57
CA SER A 349 -24.57 16.30 8.94
C SER A 349 -23.81 15.81 10.19
N PRO A 350 -22.46 15.86 10.19
CA PRO A 350 -21.64 15.42 11.32
C PRO A 350 -22.14 16.05 12.62
N GLN A 351 -22.31 15.22 13.64
CA GLN A 351 -22.74 15.65 14.98
C GLN A 351 -21.51 15.81 15.89
N ASN A 352 -21.63 16.65 16.91
CA ASN A 352 -20.64 16.79 17.99
C ASN A 352 -19.21 17.04 17.49
N MET A 353 -19.08 17.86 16.46
CA MET A 353 -17.80 18.11 15.84
C MET A 353 -16.93 19.01 16.70
N THR A 354 -15.74 18.55 17.05
CA THR A 354 -14.70 19.32 17.71
C THR A 354 -13.48 19.41 16.81
N LEU A 355 -12.79 20.54 16.84
CA LEU A 355 -11.44 20.68 16.29
C LEU A 355 -10.60 21.45 17.30
N ARG A 356 -9.37 20.98 17.51
CA ARG A 356 -8.36 21.64 18.30
C ARG A 356 -7.06 21.65 17.50
N GLU A 357 -6.51 22.83 17.30
CA GLU A 357 -5.16 22.97 16.80
C GLU A 357 -4.18 22.41 17.82
N THR A 358 -3.32 21.49 17.39
CA THR A 358 -2.26 20.90 18.20
C THR A 358 -0.92 21.14 17.53
N PHE A 359 0.13 21.33 18.33
CA PHE A 359 1.46 21.49 17.78
C PHE A 359 1.91 20.15 17.15
N GLY A 360 2.13 20.15 15.83
CA GLY A 360 2.58 18.96 15.12
C GLY A 360 4.06 18.71 15.34
N LYS A 361 4.91 19.16 14.42
CA LYS A 361 6.36 19.05 14.51
C LYS A 361 7.02 20.38 14.24
N GLY A 362 8.12 20.64 14.92
CA GLY A 362 8.97 21.77 14.61
C GLY A 362 10.37 21.54 15.11
N TYR A 363 11.22 22.54 14.96
CA TYR A 363 12.54 22.52 15.55
C TYR A 363 12.93 23.92 16.01
N LEU A 364 13.91 23.96 16.90
CA LEU A 364 14.60 25.18 17.30
C LEU A 364 16.08 24.88 17.53
N ILE A 365 16.87 25.92 17.56
CA ILE A 365 18.32 25.79 17.56
C ILE A 365 18.92 26.68 18.65
N PHE A 366 19.84 26.10 19.41
CA PHE A 366 20.68 26.81 20.37
C PHE A 366 22.10 26.97 19.80
N LYS A 367 22.61 28.20 19.81
CA LYS A 367 24.01 28.56 19.54
C LYS A 367 24.68 29.09 20.80
N GLY A 368 25.98 28.84 20.93
CA GLY A 368 26.82 29.34 22.02
C GLY A 368 26.84 28.44 23.26
N ILE A 369 26.24 27.24 23.19
CA ILE A 369 26.29 26.22 24.24
C ILE A 369 27.03 25.00 23.67
N ASP A 370 28.28 24.80 24.09
CA ASP A 370 29.10 23.64 23.71
C ASP A 370 29.02 22.57 24.80
N LEU A 371 27.91 21.83 24.81
CA LEU A 371 27.66 20.73 25.73
C LEU A 371 27.79 19.38 25.02
N PRO A 372 28.80 18.56 25.38
CA PRO A 372 28.88 17.17 24.92
C PRO A 372 27.64 16.37 25.33
N ARG A 373 27.22 15.44 24.46
CA ARG A 373 26.05 14.58 24.72
C ARG A 373 26.19 13.79 26.02
N GLU A 374 27.41 13.39 26.39
CA GLU A 374 27.71 12.62 27.59
C GLU A 374 27.32 13.40 28.86
N ILE A 375 27.51 14.72 28.86
CA ILE A 375 27.10 15.60 29.95
C ILE A 375 25.57 15.66 30.04
N ILE A 376 24.90 15.84 28.90
CA ILE A 376 23.42 15.89 28.86
C ILE A 376 22.82 14.57 29.37
N TYR A 377 23.39 13.42 29.00
CA TYR A 377 22.95 12.12 29.51
C TYR A 377 23.15 11.97 31.01
N ASP A 378 24.34 12.32 31.52
CA ASP A 378 24.67 12.16 32.93
C ASP A 378 23.74 13.01 33.80
N TYR A 379 23.58 14.29 33.50
CA TYR A 379 22.72 15.17 34.29
C TYR A 379 21.23 14.85 34.11
N ALA A 380 20.77 14.46 32.91
CA ALA A 380 19.38 14.05 32.73
C ALA A 380 19.02 12.78 33.52
N LEU A 381 20.00 11.94 33.86
CA LEU A 381 19.79 10.72 34.64
C LEU A 381 20.06 10.91 36.15
N ASN A 382 21.05 11.73 36.51
CA ASN A 382 21.62 11.77 37.85
C ASN A 382 21.37 13.09 38.61
N ASP A 383 21.00 14.18 37.93
CA ASP A 383 20.76 15.47 38.58
C ASP A 383 19.27 15.71 38.77
N ASN A 384 18.86 15.95 40.01
CA ASN A 384 17.46 16.09 40.38
C ASN A 384 16.78 17.29 39.70
N ILE A 385 17.51 18.36 39.41
CA ILE A 385 16.96 19.54 38.74
C ILE A 385 16.79 19.22 37.24
N VAL A 386 17.82 18.68 36.60
CA VAL A 386 17.79 18.40 35.16
C VAL A 386 16.81 17.25 34.84
N SER A 387 16.82 16.16 35.60
CA SER A 387 15.89 15.02 35.43
C SER A 387 14.42 15.38 35.65
N SER A 388 14.13 16.41 36.46
CA SER A 388 12.77 16.93 36.64
C SER A 388 12.21 17.63 35.38
N VAL A 389 13.11 18.15 34.53
CA VAL A 389 12.76 18.84 33.29
C VAL A 389 12.91 17.94 32.06
N MET A 390 13.92 17.08 32.03
CA MET A 390 14.31 16.29 30.87
C MET A 390 14.56 14.82 31.25
N THR A 391 13.75 13.92 30.69
CA THR A 391 13.86 12.46 30.91
C THR A 391 14.32 11.78 29.62
N ILE A 392 15.39 10.98 29.69
CA ILE A 392 15.89 10.22 28.52
C ILE A 392 14.93 9.07 28.19
N ASN A 393 14.53 8.95 26.92
CA ASN A 393 13.71 7.83 26.46
C ASN A 393 14.59 6.65 26.01
N GLU A 394 14.80 5.68 26.90
CA GLU A 394 15.70 4.54 26.67
C GLU A 394 15.17 3.49 25.70
N SER A 395 13.85 3.46 25.43
CA SER A 395 13.23 2.48 24.52
C SER A 395 13.82 2.51 23.10
N PHE A 396 14.40 3.64 22.70
CA PHE A 396 15.01 3.84 21.39
C PHE A 396 16.53 3.56 21.33
N LYS A 397 17.21 3.27 22.45
CA LYS A 397 18.65 2.97 22.47
C LYS A 397 18.99 1.59 21.85
N ILE A 398 18.00 0.72 21.65
CA ILE A 398 18.19 -0.65 21.17
C ILE A 398 18.36 -0.72 19.63
N GLU A 399 17.96 0.30 18.87
CA GLU A 399 17.97 0.26 17.40
C GLU A 399 18.80 1.39 16.75
N LYS A 400 20.05 1.04 16.38
CA LYS A 400 20.97 1.73 15.43
C LYS A 400 21.55 3.11 15.83
N ILE A 401 22.86 3.23 15.54
CA ILE A 401 23.83 4.26 15.95
C ILE A 401 23.62 5.68 15.36
N LYS A 402 22.53 5.96 14.64
CA LYS A 402 22.28 7.28 14.00
C LYS A 402 21.00 7.91 14.55
N GLY A 403 20.94 9.07 15.20
CA GLY A 403 21.90 10.05 15.70
C GLY A 403 21.06 11.15 16.39
N GLY A 404 21.34 11.46 17.66
CA GLY A 404 20.61 12.45 18.48
C GLY A 404 20.11 11.89 19.83
N ILE A 405 20.06 12.74 20.86
CA ILE A 405 19.54 12.42 22.21
C ILE A 405 18.02 12.54 22.17
N ARG A 406 17.29 11.45 22.36
CA ARG A 406 15.82 11.47 22.47
C ARG A 406 15.41 11.59 23.92
N PHE A 407 14.58 12.59 24.22
CA PHE A 407 14.13 12.87 25.58
C PHE A 407 12.69 13.37 25.59
N LEU A 408 12.07 13.29 26.77
CA LEU A 408 10.78 13.89 27.07
C LEU A 408 11.00 15.12 27.95
N LEU A 409 10.47 16.28 27.56
CA LEU A 409 10.40 17.43 28.46
C LEU A 409 9.17 17.30 29.34
N PHE A 410 9.35 17.42 30.65
CA PHE A 410 8.30 17.27 31.66
C PHE A 410 7.43 16.02 31.44
N ASN A 411 8.02 14.95 30.91
CA ASN A 411 7.36 13.70 30.52
C ASN A 411 6.18 13.85 29.52
N THR A 412 6.06 14.99 28.83
CA THR A 412 4.89 15.32 28.00
C THR A 412 5.25 15.72 26.57
N ILE A 413 6.39 16.39 26.37
CA ILE A 413 6.82 16.86 25.04
C ILE A 413 7.93 15.94 24.53
N SER A 414 7.72 15.33 23.37
CA SER A 414 8.70 14.45 22.77
C SER A 414 9.70 15.24 21.94
N CYS A 415 10.98 15.18 22.31
CA CYS A 415 12.05 15.93 21.67
C CYS A 415 13.22 15.02 21.25
N SER A 416 14.00 15.50 20.28
CA SER A 416 15.34 14.97 20.01
C SER A 416 16.35 16.10 19.83
N ALA A 417 17.45 16.06 20.58
CA ALA A 417 18.59 16.96 20.40
C ALA A 417 19.63 16.34 19.47
N SER A 418 20.05 17.09 18.47
CA SER A 418 21.26 16.80 17.70
C SER A 418 22.28 17.90 17.91
N ILE A 419 23.48 17.53 18.35
CA ILE A 419 24.62 18.44 18.45
C ILE A 419 25.36 18.36 17.12
N LYS A 420 25.48 19.48 16.42
CA LYS A 420 26.10 19.55 15.10
C LYS A 420 27.04 20.75 15.03
N ARG A 421 28.17 20.56 14.34
CA ARG A 421 28.99 21.68 13.88
C ARG A 421 28.60 22.01 12.45
N ILE A 422 28.31 23.28 12.17
CA ILE A 422 27.85 23.68 10.83
C ILE A 422 29.03 23.67 9.87
N THR A 423 29.02 22.74 8.92
CA THR A 423 30.01 22.66 7.83
C THR A 423 29.53 23.44 6.60
N LYS A 424 28.22 23.38 6.31
CA LYS A 424 27.54 24.17 5.29
C LYS A 424 26.11 24.45 5.74
N PRO A 425 25.68 25.73 5.87
CA PRO A 425 24.30 26.05 6.18
C PRO A 425 23.40 25.57 5.02
N THR A 426 22.33 24.84 5.30
CA THR A 426 21.26 24.61 4.31
C THR A 426 20.48 25.90 4.06
N ASP A 427 19.74 26.03 2.95
CA ASP A 427 18.94 27.23 2.68
C ASP A 427 17.90 27.48 3.80
N GLU A 428 17.29 26.41 4.33
CA GLU A 428 16.45 26.47 5.53
C GLU A 428 17.23 26.97 6.75
N GLU A 429 18.49 26.56 6.91
CA GLU A 429 19.41 27.01 7.96
C GLU A 429 20.06 28.38 7.69
N VAL A 430 19.87 28.99 6.54
CA VAL A 430 20.23 30.41 6.33
C VAL A 430 19.03 31.28 6.67
N GLU A 431 17.85 30.87 6.19
CA GLU A 431 16.59 31.58 6.37
C GLU A 431 16.13 31.58 7.84
N THR A 432 16.15 30.43 8.52
CA THR A 432 15.75 30.32 9.95
C THR A 432 16.66 31.14 10.85
N PHE A 433 17.88 31.43 10.40
CA PHE A 433 18.93 32.00 11.23
C PHE A 433 19.16 33.49 11.00
N GLN A 434 18.51 34.11 10.01
CA GLN A 434 18.71 35.52 9.66
C GLN A 434 20.20 35.91 9.54
N GLY A 435 21.05 34.96 9.10
CA GLY A 435 22.51 35.16 9.01
C GLY A 435 23.28 35.17 10.35
N LYS A 436 22.70 34.71 11.47
CA LYS A 436 23.36 34.74 12.80
C LYS A 436 24.26 33.53 13.10
N VAL A 437 24.43 32.62 12.15
CA VAL A 437 25.18 31.38 12.34
C VAL A 437 26.12 31.15 11.17
N ASP A 438 27.39 30.92 11.51
CA ASP A 438 28.50 30.86 10.59
C ASP A 438 29.02 29.42 10.44
N VAL A 439 29.68 29.15 9.32
CA VAL A 439 30.43 27.90 9.14
C VAL A 439 31.45 27.76 10.26
N GLY A 440 31.40 26.63 10.95
CA GLY A 440 32.27 26.31 12.08
C GLY A 440 31.62 26.43 13.45
N ASP A 441 30.42 27.04 13.56
CA ASP A 441 29.67 27.14 14.80
C ASP A 441 29.17 25.77 15.29
N ASN A 442 29.21 25.57 16.61
CA ASN A 442 28.55 24.45 17.28
C ASN A 442 27.11 24.84 17.65
N ILE A 443 26.15 24.04 17.18
CA ILE A 443 24.73 24.23 17.46
C ILE A 443 24.12 22.97 18.10
N ILE A 444 23.10 23.18 18.92
CA ILE A 444 22.21 22.13 19.41
C ILE A 444 20.84 22.34 18.76
N ARG A 445 20.49 21.47 17.81
CA ARG A 445 19.16 21.46 17.17
C ARG A 445 18.23 20.55 17.96
N ILE A 446 17.15 21.11 18.50
CA ILE A 446 16.08 20.38 19.17
C ILE A 446 14.92 20.21 18.19
N ASP A 447 14.72 18.98 17.71
CA ASP A 447 13.52 18.62 16.95
C ASP A 447 12.40 18.24 17.93
N ILE A 448 11.27 18.92 17.83
CA ILE A 448 10.06 18.70 18.62
C ILE A 448 9.12 17.82 17.79
N LYS A 449 8.79 16.64 18.32
CA LYS A 449 7.97 15.65 17.62
C LYS A 449 6.49 15.73 17.94
N LYS A 450 6.15 16.20 19.15
CA LYS A 450 4.79 16.29 19.66
C LYS A 450 4.73 17.23 20.86
N ALA A 451 3.79 18.18 20.86
CA ALA A 451 3.43 18.96 22.04
C ALA A 451 1.90 19.13 22.14
N LYS A 452 1.36 19.27 23.36
CA LYS A 452 -0.09 19.42 23.58
C LYS A 452 -0.61 20.81 23.21
N SER A 453 0.16 21.85 23.53
CA SER A 453 -0.21 23.26 23.38
C SER A 453 1.04 24.07 23.05
N GLU A 454 0.91 25.07 22.18
CA GLU A 454 1.99 25.99 21.83
C GLU A 454 2.44 26.81 23.04
N VAL A 455 1.50 27.25 23.89
CA VAL A 455 1.79 28.02 25.10
C VAL A 455 2.64 27.21 26.07
N PHE A 456 2.22 25.96 26.33
CA PHE A 456 2.96 25.03 27.18
C PHE A 456 4.33 24.68 26.59
N LEU A 457 4.42 24.53 25.26
CA LEU A 457 5.66 24.28 24.55
C LEU A 457 6.64 25.44 24.72
N LYS A 458 6.22 26.69 24.49
CA LYS A 458 7.08 27.89 24.64
C LYS A 458 7.65 27.99 26.05
N HIS A 459 6.82 27.82 27.08
CA HIS A 459 7.29 27.81 28.47
C HIS A 459 8.28 26.67 28.75
N SER A 460 7.97 25.46 28.27
CA SER A 460 8.83 24.29 28.49
C SER A 460 10.19 24.42 27.81
N LEU A 461 10.25 25.07 26.65
CA LEU A 461 11.48 25.32 25.92
C LEU A 461 12.33 26.40 26.56
N GLN A 462 11.72 27.42 27.15
CA GLN A 462 12.43 28.38 28.01
C GLN A 462 13.05 27.69 29.21
N THR A 463 12.36 26.72 29.83
CA THR A 463 12.97 25.95 30.92
C THR A 463 14.08 25.02 30.42
N LEU A 464 13.91 24.37 29.26
CA LEU A 464 14.99 23.59 28.64
C LEU A 464 16.23 24.47 28.38
N GLN A 465 16.04 25.67 27.85
CA GLN A 465 17.12 26.64 27.66
C GLN A 465 17.84 26.91 28.98
N GLN A 466 17.10 27.18 30.06
CA GLN A 466 17.68 27.42 31.38
C GLN A 466 18.43 26.18 31.90
N CYS A 467 17.90 24.97 31.69
CA CYS A 467 18.58 23.71 31.99
C CYS A 467 19.91 23.59 31.23
N LEU A 468 19.93 23.87 29.93
CA LEU A 468 21.15 23.79 29.12
C LEU A 468 22.19 24.81 29.60
N VAL A 469 21.78 26.04 29.91
CA VAL A 469 22.67 27.08 30.47
C VAL A 469 23.21 26.69 31.84
N TYR A 470 22.36 26.13 32.71
CA TYR A 470 22.75 25.60 34.02
C TYR A 470 23.81 24.51 33.89
N MET A 471 23.58 23.53 33.02
CA MET A 471 24.54 22.45 32.78
C MET A 471 25.88 22.99 32.26
N TYR A 472 25.83 23.91 31.29
CA TYR A 472 27.02 24.49 30.68
C TYR A 472 27.86 25.30 31.68
N LYS A 473 27.24 26.19 32.45
CA LYS A 473 27.99 27.10 33.33
C LYS A 473 28.45 26.46 34.63
N ASN A 474 27.61 25.64 35.24
CA ASN A 474 27.81 25.24 36.63
C ASN A 474 28.23 23.79 36.77
N LYS A 475 27.90 22.95 35.79
CA LYS A 475 28.00 21.50 35.93
C LYS A 475 29.00 20.85 34.99
N GLN A 476 29.36 21.53 33.91
CA GLN A 476 30.34 21.02 32.96
C GLN A 476 31.70 20.75 33.64
N GLU A 477 32.19 21.67 34.47
CA GLU A 477 33.45 21.47 35.19
C GLU A 477 33.30 20.43 36.30
N ASP A 478 32.19 20.43 37.06
CA ASP A 478 31.87 19.38 38.07
C ASP A 478 31.96 17.97 37.45
N PHE A 479 31.36 17.78 36.27
CA PHE A 479 31.40 16.51 35.54
C PHE A 479 32.82 16.11 35.17
N PHE A 480 33.59 17.04 34.61
CA PHE A 480 34.96 16.74 34.23
C PHE A 480 35.83 16.44 35.45
N ASP A 481 35.68 17.17 36.55
CA ASP A 481 36.42 16.94 37.78
C ASP A 481 36.08 15.59 38.42
N TYR A 482 34.79 15.24 38.49
CA TYR A 482 34.33 13.95 39.00
C TYR A 482 34.90 12.80 38.17
N TYR A 483 34.69 12.81 36.85
CA TYR A 483 35.10 11.70 35.99
C TYR A 483 36.59 11.66 35.67
N LYS A 484 37.34 12.76 35.86
CA LYS A 484 38.81 12.77 35.73
C LYS A 484 39.48 11.79 36.69
N THR A 485 38.85 11.48 37.83
CA THR A 485 39.33 10.46 38.77
C THR A 485 39.34 9.06 38.18
N TYR A 486 38.41 8.75 37.26
CA TYR A 486 38.29 7.46 36.59
C TYR A 486 38.90 7.47 35.18
N LEU A 487 38.89 8.63 34.51
CA LEU A 487 39.34 8.85 33.14
C LEU A 487 40.21 10.12 33.09
N PRO A 488 41.53 10.02 33.34
CA PRO A 488 42.42 11.19 33.47
C PRO A 488 42.39 12.16 32.30
N ASN A 489 42.09 11.65 31.10
CA ASN A 489 42.03 12.42 29.85
C ASN A 489 40.58 12.65 29.36
N ILE A 490 39.57 12.66 30.24
CA ILE A 490 38.16 12.75 29.81
C ILE A 490 37.84 13.98 28.94
N LYS A 491 38.40 15.15 29.26
CA LYS A 491 38.26 16.36 28.42
C LYS A 491 38.78 16.10 27.00
N GLU A 492 39.91 15.42 26.86
CA GLU A 492 40.47 15.06 25.56
C GLU A 492 39.73 13.90 24.88
N LEU A 493 39.22 12.93 25.62
CA LEU A 493 38.47 11.78 25.06
C LEU A 493 37.12 12.22 24.50
N ILE A 494 36.45 13.14 25.19
CA ILE A 494 35.20 13.74 24.73
C ILE A 494 35.48 14.69 23.55
N LYS A 495 36.56 15.49 23.61
CA LYS A 495 37.01 16.31 22.45
C LYS A 495 37.44 15.44 21.26
N LYS A 496 38.13 14.32 21.45
CA LYS A 496 38.55 13.35 20.41
C LYS A 496 37.38 12.57 19.81
N LYS A 497 36.22 12.48 20.48
CA LYS A 497 34.98 11.98 19.89
C LYS A 497 34.21 13.06 19.09
N ILE A 498 34.48 14.34 19.32
CA ILE A 498 33.97 15.50 18.54
C ILE A 498 34.98 15.89 17.44
N VAL A 499 36.15 15.27 17.40
CA VAL A 499 36.81 15.00 16.14
C VAL A 499 35.86 14.00 15.44
N ILE A 500 34.88 14.55 14.69
CA ILE A 500 34.58 14.00 13.37
C ILE A 500 35.96 13.61 12.87
N PRO A 501 36.21 12.35 12.47
CA PRO A 501 37.48 12.06 11.83
C PRO A 501 37.76 13.22 10.87
N GLU A 502 39.01 13.50 10.51
CA GLU A 502 39.17 14.01 9.16
C GLU A 502 38.70 12.89 8.20
N ASP A 503 37.41 12.54 8.24
CA ASP A 503 36.58 12.17 7.14
C ASP A 503 36.73 13.42 6.29
N SER A 504 37.81 13.40 5.50
CA SER A 504 37.90 14.14 4.25
C SER A 504 36.49 14.28 3.75
N GLU A 505 35.98 15.51 3.67
CA GLU A 505 34.69 15.81 3.06
C GLU A 505 34.51 14.84 1.90
N ASP A 506 33.43 14.04 1.91
CA ASP A 506 33.24 12.98 0.93
C ASP A 506 33.50 13.63 -0.44
N LEU A 507 34.39 13.05 -1.23
CA LEU A 507 34.85 13.68 -2.47
C LEU A 507 33.67 14.06 -3.38
N ARG A 508 32.56 13.33 -3.23
CA ARG A 508 31.26 13.60 -3.83
C ARG A 508 30.62 14.93 -3.42
N ASP A 509 30.77 15.35 -2.18
CA ASP A 509 30.21 16.61 -1.66
C ASP A 509 31.04 17.81 -2.14
N ILE A 510 32.36 17.64 -2.33
CA ILE A 510 33.25 18.69 -2.82
C ILE A 510 33.18 18.84 -4.36
N PHE A 511 33.18 17.71 -5.09
CA PHE A 511 33.21 17.65 -6.55
C PHE A 511 32.19 16.62 -7.11
N PRO A 512 30.88 16.89 -7.00
CA PRO A 512 29.85 15.95 -7.42
C PRO A 512 29.89 15.60 -8.92
N GLU A 513 30.41 16.50 -9.76
CA GLU A 513 30.60 16.25 -11.18
C GLU A 513 31.75 15.27 -11.49
N ILE A 514 32.75 15.18 -10.61
CA ILE A 514 33.90 14.26 -10.71
C ILE A 514 33.60 12.93 -10.02
N TYR A 515 32.87 12.94 -8.91
CA TYR A 515 32.64 11.75 -8.07
C TYR A 515 31.15 11.40 -7.95
N PRO A 516 30.59 10.68 -8.94
CA PRO A 516 29.19 10.28 -8.91
C PRO A 516 28.95 9.17 -7.89
N SER A 517 27.66 8.85 -7.66
CA SER A 517 27.26 7.73 -6.82
C SER A 517 27.95 6.43 -7.24
N GLY A 518 28.59 5.75 -6.29
CA GLY A 518 29.34 4.51 -6.53
C GLY A 518 30.87 4.67 -6.56
N TYR A 519 31.40 5.89 -6.50
CA TYR A 519 32.84 6.13 -6.49
C TYR A 519 33.59 5.40 -5.35
N GLY A 520 33.06 5.36 -4.13
CA GLY A 520 33.71 4.61 -3.04
C GLY A 520 33.79 3.09 -3.26
N ARG A 521 32.91 2.51 -4.10
CA ARG A 521 33.04 1.11 -4.54
C ARG A 521 34.05 0.97 -5.69
N PHE A 522 34.17 2.00 -6.51
CA PHE A 522 35.12 2.06 -7.61
C PHE A 522 36.57 2.20 -7.10
N CYS A 523 36.80 3.05 -6.10
CA CYS A 523 38.07 3.26 -5.44
C CYS A 523 37.93 3.00 -3.93
N PRO A 524 38.28 1.79 -3.45
CA PRO A 524 38.18 1.44 -2.03
C PRO A 524 39.06 2.33 -1.13
N ASN A 525 40.22 2.73 -1.63
CA ASN A 525 41.16 3.61 -0.94
C ASN A 525 41.13 5.00 -1.59
N GLN A 526 40.21 5.84 -1.13
CA GLN A 526 39.98 7.16 -1.71
C GLN A 526 41.08 8.16 -1.31
N PRO A 527 41.54 9.02 -2.23
CA PRO A 527 42.45 10.10 -1.89
C PRO A 527 41.72 11.23 -1.17
N VAL A 528 42.47 12.07 -0.46
CA VAL A 528 41.97 13.29 0.19
C VAL A 528 42.19 14.47 -0.75
N ALA A 529 41.16 15.27 -1.00
CA ALA A 529 41.29 16.51 -1.77
C ALA A 529 41.83 17.65 -0.90
N ILE A 530 42.77 18.43 -1.45
CA ILE A 530 43.36 19.63 -0.87
C ILE A 530 43.04 20.79 -1.82
N LEU A 531 42.27 21.75 -1.32
CA LEU A 531 41.81 22.90 -2.11
C LEU A 531 42.86 24.02 -2.18
N GLU A 532 43.72 24.13 -1.15
CA GLU A 532 44.73 25.18 -1.07
C GLU A 532 46.11 24.71 -1.53
N LYS A 533 46.71 25.42 -2.48
CA LYS A 533 48.06 25.13 -2.98
C LYS A 533 49.12 25.10 -1.87
N LYS A 534 49.05 26.02 -0.90
CA LYS A 534 49.99 26.08 0.24
C LYS A 534 49.98 24.81 1.09
N GLN A 535 48.82 24.16 1.20
CA GLN A 535 48.70 22.91 1.95
C GLN A 535 49.23 21.74 1.13
N ALA A 536 49.00 21.72 -0.18
CA ALA A 536 49.61 20.74 -1.07
C ALA A 536 51.14 20.82 -1.07
N GLU A 537 51.71 22.03 -1.06
CA GLU A 537 53.15 22.27 -0.95
C GLU A 537 53.73 21.70 0.37
N LYS A 538 53.01 21.84 1.49
CA LYS A 538 53.41 21.22 2.78
C LYS A 538 53.41 19.70 2.75
N GLU A 539 52.43 19.09 2.09
CA GLU A 539 52.36 17.63 1.96
C GLU A 539 53.52 17.10 1.10
N ILE A 540 53.89 17.83 0.05
CA ILE A 540 55.09 17.53 -0.76
C ILE A 540 56.36 17.65 0.08
N GLU A 541 56.50 18.70 0.91
CA GLU A 541 57.63 18.86 1.83
C GLU A 541 57.73 17.73 2.87
N GLN A 542 56.60 17.14 3.25
CA GLN A 542 56.53 15.98 4.13
C GLN A 542 56.85 14.64 3.42
N GLY A 543 57.11 14.68 2.10
CA GLY A 543 57.43 13.51 1.29
C GLY A 543 56.19 12.71 0.85
N ASN A 544 54.98 13.26 1.00
CA ASN A 544 53.77 12.62 0.52
C ASN A 544 53.61 12.84 -0.99
N ASP A 545 53.06 11.84 -1.67
CA ASP A 545 52.80 11.89 -3.10
C ASP A 545 51.51 12.67 -3.37
N VAL A 546 51.63 13.80 -4.09
CA VAL A 546 50.54 14.72 -4.37
C VAL A 546 50.35 14.87 -5.88
N MET A 547 49.09 14.90 -6.32
CA MET A 547 48.71 14.96 -7.74
C MET A 547 47.60 16.00 -7.97
N LEU A 548 47.70 16.78 -9.04
CA LEU A 548 46.67 17.74 -9.44
C LEU A 548 45.66 17.06 -10.39
N PHE A 549 44.37 17.25 -10.18
CA PHE A 549 43.33 16.76 -11.10
C PHE A 549 42.07 17.64 -11.08
N PRO A 550 41.45 17.91 -12.25
CA PRO A 550 42.01 17.81 -13.60
C PRO A 550 43.27 18.67 -13.79
N LEU A 551 44.02 18.50 -14.90
CA LEU A 551 45.30 19.20 -15.10
C LEU A 551 45.10 20.64 -15.55
N THR A 552 43.96 20.93 -16.20
CA THR A 552 43.61 22.26 -16.66
C THR A 552 42.22 22.67 -16.16
N ALA A 553 42.03 23.96 -15.91
CA ALA A 553 40.74 24.52 -15.49
C ALA A 553 39.62 24.34 -16.54
N THR A 554 39.99 24.10 -17.81
CA THR A 554 39.04 23.82 -18.90
C THR A 554 38.41 22.42 -18.82
N GLU A 555 39.08 21.48 -18.17
CA GLU A 555 38.60 20.10 -18.01
C GLU A 555 37.64 19.93 -16.84
N GLY A 556 37.76 20.80 -15.83
CA GLY A 556 36.91 20.82 -14.65
C GLY A 556 37.55 21.60 -13.50
N ARG A 557 36.84 21.63 -12.36
CA ARG A 557 37.36 22.26 -11.13
C ARG A 557 38.57 21.48 -10.62
N GLN A 558 39.71 22.16 -10.49
CA GLN A 558 40.98 21.52 -10.11
C GLN A 558 41.11 21.40 -8.58
N ALA A 559 41.65 20.26 -8.14
CA ALA A 559 42.05 20.03 -6.75
C ALA A 559 43.37 19.24 -6.70
N TRP A 560 44.11 19.39 -5.60
CA TRP A 560 45.25 18.54 -5.30
C TRP A 560 44.77 17.32 -4.53
N TYR A 561 45.38 16.16 -4.75
CA TYR A 561 44.99 14.90 -4.12
C TYR A 561 46.20 14.26 -3.47
N VAL A 562 46.02 13.77 -2.24
CA VAL A 562 47.04 13.05 -1.47
C VAL A 562 46.45 11.79 -0.86
N CYS A 563 47.27 10.75 -0.69
CA CYS A 563 46.86 9.51 -0.04
C CYS A 563 47.48 9.38 1.34
N LYS A 564 46.64 9.50 2.38
CA LYS A 564 47.09 9.41 3.79
C LYS A 564 47.23 7.98 4.31
N SER A 565 46.88 6.97 3.51
CA SER A 565 46.93 5.56 3.93
C SER A 565 48.35 5.03 3.89
N SER A 566 48.84 4.48 4.99
CA SER A 566 50.18 3.84 5.05
C SER A 566 50.31 2.63 4.13
N SER A 567 49.21 1.93 3.84
CA SER A 567 49.19 0.79 2.92
C SER A 567 49.14 1.21 1.45
N HIS A 568 48.59 2.40 1.16
CA HIS A 568 48.40 2.92 -0.20
C HIS A 568 48.84 4.39 -0.24
N PRO A 569 50.13 4.70 -0.06
CA PRO A 569 50.59 6.07 0.14
C PRO A 569 50.70 6.89 -1.15
N TYR A 570 50.53 6.25 -2.32
CA TYR A 570 50.71 6.90 -3.61
C TYR A 570 49.38 7.22 -4.26
N VAL A 571 49.27 8.39 -4.87
CA VAL A 571 48.07 8.82 -5.59
C VAL A 571 48.24 8.52 -7.09
N GLY A 572 47.19 8.06 -7.77
CA GLY A 572 47.21 7.76 -9.19
C GLY A 572 45.85 7.91 -9.84
N TYR A 573 45.74 7.60 -11.14
CA TYR A 573 44.45 7.51 -11.83
C TYR A 573 44.01 6.07 -12.07
N LYS A 574 42.69 5.88 -12.02
CA LYS A 574 42.00 4.64 -12.37
C LYS A 574 40.99 4.93 -13.48
N ALA A 575 40.96 4.11 -14.53
CA ALA A 575 39.97 4.21 -15.59
C ALA A 575 38.55 4.00 -15.04
N SER A 576 37.67 4.98 -15.25
CA SER A 576 36.31 5.07 -14.71
C SER A 576 35.28 4.48 -15.67
N ASN A 577 34.36 3.70 -15.13
CA ASN A 577 33.15 3.21 -15.82
C ASN A 577 31.86 3.75 -15.18
N LEU A 578 32.00 4.79 -14.35
CA LEU A 578 30.89 5.45 -13.67
C LEU A 578 30.05 6.30 -14.64
N GLN A 579 28.93 6.83 -14.16
CA GLN A 579 27.99 7.59 -15.01
C GLN A 579 28.62 8.81 -15.68
N ASN A 580 29.65 9.41 -15.07
CA ASN A 580 30.36 10.56 -15.63
C ASN A 580 31.56 10.17 -16.51
N SER A 581 31.75 8.88 -16.85
CA SER A 581 32.91 8.41 -17.62
C SER A 581 33.04 9.00 -19.02
N GLU A 582 31.95 9.49 -19.62
CA GLU A 582 32.01 10.24 -20.89
C GLU A 582 32.80 11.54 -20.76
N LYS A 583 32.75 12.19 -19.59
CA LYS A 583 33.48 13.41 -19.30
C LYS A 583 34.79 13.14 -18.55
N PHE A 584 34.77 12.26 -17.54
CA PHE A 584 35.89 11.88 -16.69
C PHE A 584 36.13 10.36 -16.77
N GLY A 585 36.76 9.92 -17.87
CA GLY A 585 37.12 8.53 -18.12
C GLY A 585 38.26 8.01 -17.24
N ILE A 586 38.94 8.90 -16.52
CA ILE A 586 39.88 8.56 -15.44
C ILE A 586 39.53 9.32 -14.16
N LEU A 587 39.71 8.70 -13.00
CA LEU A 587 39.47 9.31 -11.68
C LEU A 587 40.64 9.04 -10.72
N PRO A 588 40.95 9.97 -9.79
CA PRO A 588 41.96 9.76 -8.74
C PRO A 588 41.69 8.51 -7.89
N CYS A 589 42.73 7.81 -7.42
CA CYS A 589 42.64 6.70 -6.47
C CYS A 589 43.99 6.46 -5.77
N CYS A 590 43.99 5.85 -4.58
CA CYS A 590 45.22 5.51 -3.85
C CYS A 590 45.75 4.11 -4.18
N TYR A 591 47.07 3.98 -4.26
CA TYR A 591 47.81 2.79 -4.68
C TYR A 591 49.00 2.47 -3.74
N GLU A 592 49.38 1.21 -3.70
CA GLU A 592 50.53 0.72 -2.91
C GLU A 592 51.88 1.13 -3.53
N ASN A 593 51.93 1.37 -4.84
CA ASN A 593 53.14 1.68 -5.60
C ASN A 593 53.01 3.05 -6.30
N PRO A 594 54.14 3.76 -6.54
CA PRO A 594 54.14 5.05 -7.23
C PRO A 594 53.73 4.91 -8.69
N HIS A 595 52.71 5.67 -9.11
CA HIS A 595 52.17 5.66 -10.47
C HIS A 595 52.77 6.76 -11.38
N THR A 596 53.88 7.36 -10.98
CA THR A 596 54.60 8.41 -11.72
C THR A 596 55.55 7.89 -12.80
N THR A 597 55.67 6.56 -12.97
CA THR A 597 56.56 5.94 -13.95
C THR A 597 55.84 5.56 -15.25
N GLN A 598 56.60 5.43 -16.35
CA GLN A 598 56.06 5.10 -17.67
C GLN A 598 55.27 3.78 -17.65
N GLY A 599 54.07 3.78 -18.23
CA GLY A 599 53.15 2.63 -18.27
C GLY A 599 52.00 2.69 -17.26
N TYR A 600 51.96 3.71 -16.39
CA TYR A 600 50.81 4.00 -15.52
C TYR A 600 49.98 5.17 -16.06
N LEU A 601 48.66 5.12 -15.86
CA LEU A 601 47.73 6.16 -16.32
C LEU A 601 48.05 7.57 -15.79
N ARG A 602 48.64 7.68 -14.59
CA ARG A 602 49.08 8.98 -14.05
C ARG A 602 50.20 9.60 -14.86
N HIS A 603 51.28 8.86 -15.07
CA HIS A 603 52.35 9.29 -15.97
C HIS A 603 51.83 9.65 -17.36
N ASP A 604 50.96 8.81 -17.93
CA ASP A 604 50.46 9.02 -19.29
C ASP A 604 49.57 10.27 -19.39
N TYR A 605 48.74 10.54 -18.39
CA TYR A 605 47.87 11.72 -18.38
C TYR A 605 48.66 13.02 -18.07
N GLU A 606 49.56 12.99 -17.08
CA GLU A 606 50.42 14.14 -16.73
C GLU A 606 51.36 14.54 -17.88
N ASN A 607 51.80 13.57 -18.70
CA ASN A 607 52.60 13.81 -19.90
C ASN A 607 51.76 14.01 -21.18
N LYS A 608 50.44 14.15 -21.07
CA LYS A 608 49.50 14.37 -22.19
C LYS A 608 49.58 13.30 -23.29
N ILE A 609 49.83 12.05 -22.90
CA ILE A 609 49.78 10.86 -23.75
C ILE A 609 48.33 10.35 -23.85
N VAL A 610 47.53 10.49 -22.77
CA VAL A 610 46.09 10.21 -22.72
C VAL A 610 45.29 11.44 -22.31
N ASP A 611 44.03 11.55 -22.76
CA ASP A 611 43.11 12.63 -22.39
C ASP A 611 42.24 12.28 -21.16
N LEU A 612 41.32 13.18 -20.77
CA LEU A 612 40.39 12.96 -19.64
C LEU A 612 39.50 11.73 -19.82
N SER A 613 39.24 11.30 -21.05
CA SER A 613 38.46 10.11 -21.36
C SER A 613 39.26 8.81 -21.20
N GLY A 614 40.57 8.94 -20.94
CA GLY A 614 41.51 7.81 -20.83
C GLY A 614 41.96 7.27 -22.18
N LYS A 615 41.72 7.99 -23.28
CA LYS A 615 42.10 7.58 -24.64
C LYS A 615 43.45 8.19 -25.00
N LYS A 616 44.31 7.41 -25.67
CA LYS A 616 45.61 7.89 -26.18
C LYS A 616 45.39 8.98 -27.25
N LEU A 617 46.17 10.05 -27.16
CA LEU A 617 46.05 11.23 -28.03
C LEU A 617 46.70 11.06 -29.42
N GLU A 618 47.43 9.96 -29.67
CA GLU A 618 47.93 9.59 -31.00
C GLU A 618 47.29 8.30 -31.54
N LYS A 619 47.03 8.33 -32.86
CA LYS A 619 46.23 7.40 -33.65
C LYS A 619 46.67 5.93 -33.59
N GLU A 620 45.66 5.07 -33.57
CA GLU A 620 45.58 3.66 -34.03
C GLU A 620 46.68 2.69 -33.60
N ILE A 621 46.29 1.65 -32.84
CA ILE A 621 46.25 0.25 -33.31
C ILE A 621 45.42 -0.54 -32.29
N ASP A 622 44.37 -1.19 -32.79
CA ASP A 622 43.64 -2.29 -32.15
C ASP A 622 44.60 -3.46 -31.91
N ASP A 623 45.05 -3.70 -30.67
CA ASP A 623 45.82 -4.91 -30.30
C ASP A 623 45.73 -5.26 -28.79
N GLU A 624 44.72 -4.78 -28.04
CA GLU A 624 44.59 -5.13 -26.61
C GLU A 624 43.86 -6.46 -26.32
N ASP A 625 43.33 -7.15 -27.34
CA ASP A 625 42.63 -8.42 -27.12
C ASP A 625 43.58 -9.63 -26.93
N GLU A 626 44.85 -9.59 -27.35
CA GLU A 626 45.75 -10.77 -27.30
C GLU A 626 46.46 -11.02 -25.95
N LYS A 627 46.56 -10.05 -25.04
CA LYS A 627 47.26 -10.26 -23.74
C LYS A 627 46.36 -10.78 -22.61
N SER A 628 45.04 -10.77 -22.79
CA SER A 628 44.09 -11.27 -21.78
C SER A 628 43.87 -12.79 -21.83
N GLU A 629 44.40 -13.48 -22.85
CA GLU A 629 44.21 -14.92 -23.06
C GLU A 629 44.96 -15.79 -22.04
N ARG A 630 45.98 -15.27 -21.33
CA ARG A 630 46.77 -16.09 -20.39
C ARG A 630 46.13 -16.32 -19.01
N LYS A 631 44.93 -15.78 -18.73
CA LYS A 631 44.11 -16.09 -17.54
C LYS A 631 42.76 -16.77 -17.91
N LEU A 632 42.71 -17.49 -19.03
CA LEU A 632 41.49 -18.09 -19.60
C LEU A 632 40.93 -19.34 -18.87
N ASP A 633 41.64 -19.92 -17.90
CA ASP A 633 41.17 -21.17 -17.26
C ASP A 633 40.47 -21.00 -15.91
N ASN A 634 40.58 -19.83 -15.28
CA ASN A 634 40.11 -19.68 -13.89
C ASN A 634 38.60 -19.49 -13.82
N LEU A 635 37.97 -20.22 -12.91
CA LEU A 635 36.56 -20.08 -12.55
C LEU A 635 36.23 -18.67 -12.07
N ILE A 636 35.24 -18.04 -12.70
CA ILE A 636 34.73 -16.74 -12.30
C ILE A 636 33.84 -16.93 -11.07
N LYS A 637 34.34 -16.48 -9.90
CA LYS A 637 33.61 -16.55 -8.62
C LYS A 637 32.55 -15.46 -8.45
N THR A 638 32.61 -14.41 -9.29
CA THR A 638 31.71 -13.26 -9.18
C THR A 638 30.36 -13.52 -9.84
N ASN A 639 29.40 -12.68 -9.47
CA ASN A 639 28.07 -12.65 -10.03
C ASN A 639 27.98 -12.06 -11.45
N LYS A 640 29.12 -11.75 -12.09
CA LYS A 640 29.15 -11.19 -13.45
C LYS A 640 28.59 -12.17 -14.48
N ILE A 641 28.08 -11.62 -15.57
CA ILE A 641 27.78 -12.38 -16.79
C ILE A 641 29.08 -12.98 -17.32
N LEU A 642 29.03 -14.28 -17.63
CA LEU A 642 30.16 -15.00 -18.19
C LEU A 642 30.28 -14.72 -19.68
N LYS A 643 31.50 -14.38 -20.11
CA LYS A 643 31.84 -14.33 -21.54
C LYS A 643 31.74 -15.74 -22.15
N LYS A 644 31.63 -15.80 -23.47
CA LYS A 644 31.55 -17.04 -24.25
C LYS A 644 32.64 -18.05 -23.84
N ASP A 645 32.22 -19.28 -23.59
CA ASP A 645 33.06 -20.43 -23.21
C ASP A 645 33.85 -20.26 -21.89
N ARG A 646 33.56 -19.22 -21.09
CA ARG A 646 34.10 -19.09 -19.73
C ARG A 646 33.21 -19.81 -18.73
N PHE A 647 33.85 -20.30 -17.66
CA PHE A 647 33.17 -20.98 -16.57
C PHE A 647 33.10 -20.12 -15.31
N GLY A 648 32.01 -20.24 -14.56
CA GLY A 648 31.82 -19.56 -13.28
C GLY A 648 31.10 -20.43 -12.27
N VAL A 649 31.25 -20.07 -11.00
CA VAL A 649 30.55 -20.77 -9.91
C VAL A 649 29.08 -20.41 -9.91
N LEU A 650 28.21 -21.37 -9.57
CA LEU A 650 26.78 -21.12 -9.41
C LEU A 650 26.50 -20.23 -8.19
N PRO A 651 25.37 -19.49 -8.18
CA PRO A 651 24.89 -18.82 -6.98
C PRO A 651 24.69 -19.82 -5.82
N PRO A 652 24.90 -19.40 -4.56
CA PRO A 652 24.95 -20.32 -3.42
C PRO A 652 23.73 -21.23 -3.27
N ASN A 653 22.51 -20.72 -3.46
CA ASN A 653 21.29 -21.52 -3.30
C ASN A 653 21.14 -22.56 -4.42
N ILE A 654 21.48 -22.20 -5.66
CA ILE A 654 21.43 -23.11 -6.80
C ILE A 654 22.50 -24.18 -6.63
N SER A 655 23.71 -23.79 -6.22
CA SER A 655 24.79 -24.73 -5.93
C SER A 655 24.40 -25.68 -4.80
N ALA A 656 23.86 -25.18 -3.69
CA ALA A 656 23.44 -26.00 -2.56
C ALA A 656 22.36 -27.01 -2.97
N LEU A 657 21.37 -26.57 -3.73
CA LEU A 657 20.31 -27.43 -4.25
C LEU A 657 20.86 -28.51 -5.19
N LEU A 658 21.67 -28.15 -6.19
CA LEU A 658 22.19 -29.15 -7.12
C LEU A 658 23.13 -30.13 -6.40
N ASN A 659 23.84 -29.66 -5.37
CA ASN A 659 24.70 -30.50 -4.55
C ASN A 659 23.93 -31.50 -3.67
N THR A 660 22.72 -31.16 -3.22
CA THR A 660 21.89 -32.11 -2.45
C THR A 660 21.26 -33.18 -3.35
N VAL A 661 21.08 -32.91 -4.63
CA VAL A 661 20.44 -33.84 -5.57
C VAL A 661 21.46 -34.79 -6.23
N GLU A 662 22.68 -34.35 -6.51
CA GLU A 662 23.77 -35.15 -7.09
C GLU A 662 24.83 -35.52 -6.04
N ILE A 663 24.81 -36.75 -5.56
CA ILE A 663 25.63 -37.19 -4.42
C ILE A 663 27.15 -37.06 -4.68
N ASN A 664 27.58 -37.19 -5.93
CA ASN A 664 29.00 -37.14 -6.27
C ASN A 664 29.61 -35.74 -6.12
N THR A 665 28.77 -34.70 -6.10
CA THR A 665 29.22 -33.33 -5.79
C THR A 665 29.59 -33.15 -4.33
N LEU A 666 28.88 -33.83 -3.40
CA LEU A 666 29.21 -33.84 -1.97
C LEU A 666 30.54 -34.55 -1.70
N LEU A 667 30.87 -35.54 -2.53
CA LEU A 667 32.14 -36.25 -2.50
C LEU A 667 33.29 -35.45 -3.17
N GLY A 668 32.99 -34.27 -3.73
CA GLY A 668 33.98 -33.41 -4.41
C GLY A 668 34.49 -33.96 -5.73
N THR A 669 33.96 -35.08 -6.23
CA THR A 669 34.36 -35.69 -7.51
C THR A 669 33.69 -35.02 -8.71
N HIS A 670 32.57 -34.34 -8.47
CA HIS A 670 31.78 -33.62 -9.47
C HIS A 670 31.52 -32.19 -8.99
N ARG A 671 31.32 -31.25 -9.92
CA ARG A 671 30.79 -29.91 -9.57
C ARG A 671 29.96 -29.33 -10.69
N PHE A 672 28.89 -28.61 -10.33
CA PHE A 672 28.11 -27.85 -11.29
C PHE A 672 28.71 -26.47 -11.51
N LEU A 673 28.78 -26.05 -12.78
CA LEU A 673 29.34 -24.79 -13.21
C LEU A 673 28.35 -24.05 -14.10
N ARG A 674 28.45 -22.72 -14.11
CA ARG A 674 27.87 -21.88 -15.16
C ARG A 674 28.84 -21.84 -16.33
N LYS A 675 28.35 -21.99 -17.56
CA LYS A 675 29.10 -21.80 -18.80
C LYS A 675 28.50 -20.63 -19.57
N GLY A 676 29.31 -19.62 -19.86
CA GLY A 676 28.92 -18.44 -20.63
C GLY A 676 28.78 -18.72 -22.12
N VAL A 677 27.88 -17.97 -22.76
CA VAL A 677 27.73 -17.86 -24.22
C VAL A 677 27.99 -16.40 -24.64
N SER A 678 27.80 -16.05 -25.92
CA SER A 678 27.95 -14.65 -26.31
C SER A 678 26.92 -13.78 -25.56
N GLN A 679 27.33 -12.60 -25.12
CA GLN A 679 26.41 -11.67 -24.47
C GLN A 679 25.49 -11.07 -25.53
N SER A 680 24.29 -11.63 -25.66
CA SER A 680 23.36 -11.30 -26.73
C SER A 680 21.92 -11.56 -26.30
N ILE A 681 20.99 -10.87 -26.96
CA ILE A 681 19.54 -11.13 -26.90
C ILE A 681 19.16 -12.56 -27.36
N ASN A 682 20.11 -13.30 -27.95
CA ASN A 682 19.94 -14.67 -28.42
C ASN A 682 20.64 -15.68 -27.51
N SER A 683 21.11 -15.26 -26.33
CA SER A 683 21.86 -16.10 -25.39
C SER A 683 21.14 -17.39 -25.03
N CYS A 684 19.81 -17.39 -24.94
CA CYS A 684 19.02 -18.61 -24.72
C CYS A 684 19.15 -19.60 -25.89
N ILE A 685 18.99 -19.14 -27.13
CA ILE A 685 19.20 -19.95 -28.34
C ILE A 685 20.62 -20.48 -28.38
N GLU A 686 21.62 -19.62 -28.11
CA GLU A 686 23.03 -20.00 -28.12
C GLU A 686 23.32 -21.10 -27.08
N CYS A 687 22.73 -21.02 -25.88
CA CYS A 687 22.87 -22.07 -24.87
C CYS A 687 22.33 -23.42 -25.37
N LEU A 688 21.16 -23.42 -26.02
CA LEU A 688 20.53 -24.64 -26.53
C LEU A 688 21.29 -25.23 -27.74
N ILE A 689 21.80 -24.37 -28.63
CA ILE A 689 22.71 -24.77 -29.72
C ILE A 689 23.99 -25.39 -29.14
N ASN A 690 24.60 -24.76 -28.12
CA ASN A 690 25.83 -25.23 -27.50
C ASN A 690 25.65 -26.53 -26.70
N ALA A 691 24.48 -26.72 -26.08
CA ALA A 691 24.17 -27.92 -25.31
C ALA A 691 23.93 -29.14 -26.21
N LYS A 692 23.37 -28.94 -27.40
CA LYS A 692 23.12 -29.99 -28.41
C LYS A 692 24.22 -30.11 -29.46
N ASP A 693 25.26 -29.27 -29.39
CA ASP A 693 26.34 -29.16 -30.37
C ASP A 693 25.82 -29.06 -31.83
N LEU A 694 24.81 -28.21 -32.04
CA LEU A 694 24.19 -28.02 -33.36
C LEU A 694 24.96 -27.02 -34.23
N ASP A 695 25.22 -27.38 -35.48
CA ASP A 695 25.77 -26.45 -36.49
C ASP A 695 24.64 -25.72 -37.23
N ILE A 696 23.96 -24.79 -36.53
CA ILE A 696 22.82 -24.03 -37.06
C ILE A 696 22.94 -22.56 -36.67
N SER A 697 22.73 -21.65 -37.61
CA SER A 697 22.71 -20.21 -37.32
C SER A 697 21.49 -19.79 -36.47
N ILE A 698 21.70 -18.79 -35.62
CA ILE A 698 20.63 -18.20 -34.78
C ILE A 698 19.46 -17.69 -35.63
N SER A 699 19.73 -17.06 -36.79
CA SER A 699 18.69 -16.59 -37.71
C SER A 699 17.79 -17.72 -38.22
N LYS A 700 18.38 -18.88 -38.52
CA LYS A 700 17.63 -20.07 -38.94
C LYS A 700 16.78 -20.62 -37.79
N ILE A 701 17.27 -20.60 -36.55
CA ILE A 701 16.48 -20.96 -35.38
C ILE A 701 15.31 -19.99 -35.18
N ARG A 702 15.53 -18.66 -35.21
CA ARG A 702 14.45 -17.66 -35.12
C ARG A 702 13.39 -17.87 -36.20
N SER A 703 13.80 -18.18 -37.43
CA SER A 703 12.87 -18.51 -38.53
C SER A 703 12.05 -19.79 -38.27
N ARG A 704 12.62 -20.77 -37.56
CA ARG A 704 11.90 -21.98 -37.15
C ARG A 704 10.92 -21.68 -36.01
N ILE A 705 11.29 -20.85 -35.03
CA ILE A 705 10.38 -20.37 -33.98
C ILE A 705 9.19 -19.64 -34.63
N LEU A 706 9.44 -18.78 -35.63
CA LEU A 706 8.38 -18.09 -36.37
C LEU A 706 7.40 -19.06 -37.03
N LYS A 707 7.91 -20.14 -37.63
CA LYS A 707 7.07 -21.20 -38.22
C LYS A 707 6.28 -22.00 -37.18
N LEU A 708 6.76 -22.05 -35.94
CA LEU A 708 6.08 -22.73 -34.83
C LEU A 708 5.07 -21.82 -34.10
N ALA A 709 5.15 -20.49 -34.26
CA ALA A 709 4.25 -19.55 -33.60
C ALA A 709 2.75 -19.83 -33.87
N PRO A 710 2.30 -20.18 -35.10
CA PRO A 710 0.89 -20.45 -35.37
C PRO A 710 0.29 -21.64 -34.59
N TYR A 711 1.13 -22.56 -34.07
CA TYR A 711 0.69 -23.70 -33.26
C TYR A 711 0.36 -23.33 -31.81
N ASN A 712 0.56 -22.05 -31.44
CA ASN A 712 0.15 -21.46 -30.18
C ASN A 712 0.67 -22.23 -28.94
N LEU A 713 1.93 -22.67 -29.00
CA LEU A 713 2.53 -23.50 -27.96
C LEU A 713 2.75 -22.72 -26.64
N THR A 714 2.84 -21.39 -26.70
CA THR A 714 3.18 -20.50 -25.57
C THR A 714 2.01 -19.74 -24.96
N SER A 715 0.76 -20.00 -25.36
CA SER A 715 -0.40 -19.22 -24.87
C SER A 715 -0.52 -19.22 -23.35
N GLN A 716 -0.13 -20.33 -22.71
CA GLN A 716 -0.08 -20.47 -21.26
C GLN A 716 0.90 -19.49 -20.63
N ASN A 717 1.97 -19.17 -21.35
CA ASN A 717 3.03 -18.24 -20.96
C ASN A 717 2.75 -16.78 -21.30
N MET A 718 1.47 -16.43 -21.54
CA MET A 718 1.02 -15.08 -21.90
C MET A 718 1.56 -14.56 -23.24
N LEU A 719 2.15 -15.43 -24.07
CA LEU A 719 2.55 -15.07 -25.44
C LEU A 719 1.58 -15.69 -26.43
N PHE A 720 0.82 -14.83 -27.11
CA PHE A 720 0.05 -15.23 -28.28
C PHE A 720 0.98 -15.29 -29.53
N PRO A 721 0.56 -15.95 -30.61
CA PRO A 721 1.36 -16.04 -31.83
C PRO A 721 1.75 -14.68 -32.38
N ALA A 722 0.89 -13.67 -32.26
CA ALA A 722 1.18 -12.29 -32.68
C ALA A 722 2.33 -11.66 -31.88
N ASP A 723 2.39 -11.91 -30.56
CA ASP A 723 3.46 -11.40 -29.70
C ASP A 723 4.79 -12.06 -30.04
N ILE A 724 4.78 -13.37 -30.32
CA ILE A 724 5.95 -14.09 -30.78
C ILE A 724 6.46 -13.51 -32.09
N ILE A 725 5.58 -13.29 -33.07
CA ILE A 725 5.92 -12.70 -34.36
C ILE A 725 6.60 -11.34 -34.14
N LYS A 726 5.99 -10.47 -33.32
CA LYS A 726 6.54 -9.15 -32.99
C LYS A 726 7.92 -9.22 -32.34
N ILE A 727 8.11 -10.09 -31.33
CA ILE A 727 9.40 -10.31 -30.67
C ILE A 727 10.46 -10.78 -31.68
N LEU A 728 10.06 -11.67 -32.60
CA LEU A 728 10.96 -12.19 -33.62
C LEU A 728 11.33 -11.15 -34.68
N GLU A 729 10.36 -10.40 -35.19
CA GLU A 729 10.52 -9.33 -36.19
C GLU A 729 11.35 -8.15 -35.65
N ASN A 730 11.10 -7.74 -34.40
CA ASN A 730 11.85 -6.67 -33.73
C ASN A 730 13.26 -7.09 -33.28
N ASN A 731 13.63 -8.36 -33.51
CA ASN A 731 14.86 -8.95 -33.00
C ASN A 731 15.02 -8.71 -31.49
N GLU A 732 13.96 -8.98 -30.72
CA GLU A 732 13.97 -8.88 -29.26
C GLU A 732 14.50 -10.16 -28.60
N ASN A 733 14.75 -10.08 -27.28
CA ASN A 733 15.28 -11.19 -26.48
C ASN A 733 14.27 -12.34 -26.35
N ILE A 734 14.71 -13.56 -26.63
CA ILE A 734 13.89 -14.77 -26.45
C ILE A 734 14.08 -15.26 -25.02
N ASP A 735 13.22 -14.78 -24.12
CA ASP A 735 13.25 -15.16 -22.70
C ASP A 735 12.76 -16.61 -22.53
N PRO A 736 13.58 -17.53 -21.97
CA PRO A 736 13.16 -18.92 -21.76
C PRO A 736 11.93 -19.05 -20.86
N LEU A 737 11.61 -18.06 -20.01
CA LEU A 737 10.39 -18.06 -19.19
C LEU A 737 9.10 -17.95 -20.00
N GLN A 738 9.17 -17.35 -21.18
CA GLN A 738 8.02 -17.09 -22.04
C GLN A 738 7.98 -18.06 -23.24
N PHE A 739 9.16 -18.46 -23.73
CA PHE A 739 9.30 -19.31 -24.92
C PHE A 739 9.49 -20.80 -24.63
N LEU A 740 9.40 -21.22 -23.35
CA LEU A 740 9.74 -22.57 -22.88
C LEU A 740 9.23 -23.69 -23.81
N ASN A 741 7.90 -23.77 -24.02
CA ASN A 741 7.30 -24.85 -24.80
C ASN A 741 7.77 -24.89 -26.26
N ILE A 742 8.00 -23.73 -26.88
CA ILE A 742 8.54 -23.68 -28.25
C ILE A 742 9.99 -24.16 -28.27
N LEU A 743 10.80 -23.72 -27.31
CA LEU A 743 12.21 -24.09 -27.23
C LEU A 743 12.37 -25.60 -26.97
N GLU A 744 11.59 -26.16 -26.05
CA GLU A 744 11.59 -27.60 -25.77
C GLU A 744 11.22 -28.42 -27.02
N ASN A 745 10.13 -28.03 -27.72
CA ASN A 745 9.71 -28.71 -28.94
C ASN A 745 10.70 -28.54 -30.10
N LEU A 746 11.29 -27.36 -30.25
CA LEU A 746 12.22 -27.08 -31.35
C LEU A 746 13.55 -27.84 -31.20
N PHE A 747 14.07 -27.92 -29.97
CA PHE A 747 15.34 -28.57 -29.68
C PHE A 747 15.18 -30.03 -29.23
N GLN A 748 13.95 -30.51 -29.02
CA GLN A 748 13.65 -31.87 -28.55
C GLN A 748 14.44 -32.17 -27.27
N VAL A 749 14.28 -31.28 -26.28
CA VAL A 749 14.88 -31.37 -24.94
C VAL A 749 13.89 -30.81 -23.93
N ASN A 750 13.99 -31.28 -22.69
CA ASN A 750 13.36 -30.62 -21.57
C ASN A 750 14.27 -29.51 -21.04
N ILE A 751 13.69 -28.44 -20.50
CA ILE A 751 14.45 -27.30 -19.98
C ILE A 751 14.11 -27.09 -18.50
N ILE A 752 15.12 -27.21 -17.63
CA ILE A 752 15.02 -26.81 -16.23
C ILE A 752 15.67 -25.44 -16.07
N LEU A 753 14.93 -24.47 -15.58
CA LEU A 753 15.36 -23.07 -15.53
C LEU A 753 15.58 -22.58 -14.09
N PHE A 754 16.76 -22.01 -13.86
CA PHE A 754 17.12 -21.26 -12.67
C PHE A 754 17.26 -19.78 -12.98
N CYS A 755 17.02 -18.91 -12.00
CA CYS A 755 17.17 -17.46 -12.17
C CYS A 755 17.79 -16.80 -10.97
N ARG A 756 18.34 -15.61 -11.24
CA ARG A 756 18.72 -14.62 -10.24
C ARG A 756 18.17 -13.25 -10.65
N ASN A 757 17.35 -12.64 -9.78
CA ASN A 757 16.84 -11.28 -9.97
C ASN A 757 17.68 -10.29 -9.13
N LYS A 758 17.80 -9.04 -9.59
CA LYS A 758 18.54 -7.95 -8.91
C LYS A 758 17.94 -7.61 -7.53
N THR A 759 16.62 -7.65 -7.40
CA THR A 759 15.90 -7.16 -6.20
C THR A 759 15.56 -8.27 -5.22
N GLU A 760 14.80 -9.27 -5.67
CA GLU A 760 14.12 -10.23 -4.78
C GLU A 760 14.89 -11.54 -4.57
N ASN A 761 15.75 -11.92 -5.52
CA ASN A 761 16.37 -13.24 -5.55
C ASN A 761 17.87 -13.18 -5.87
N LYS A 762 18.63 -12.54 -4.98
CA LYS A 762 20.07 -12.32 -5.15
C LYS A 762 20.91 -13.59 -5.04
N LEU A 763 20.41 -14.63 -4.37
CA LEU A 763 21.12 -15.89 -4.14
C LEU A 763 20.76 -17.00 -5.16
N GLY A 764 19.79 -16.72 -6.03
CA GLY A 764 19.31 -17.65 -7.05
C GLY A 764 18.23 -18.61 -6.55
N SER A 765 17.32 -19.01 -7.43
CA SER A 765 16.31 -20.04 -7.16
C SER A 765 15.86 -20.71 -8.45
N PHE A 766 15.01 -21.73 -8.35
CA PHE A 766 14.19 -22.17 -9.46
C PHE A 766 13.38 -21.01 -10.03
N CYS A 767 13.23 -20.95 -11.34
CA CYS A 767 12.22 -20.11 -11.95
C CYS A 767 10.98 -20.92 -12.28
N THR A 768 9.85 -20.39 -11.87
CA THR A 768 8.57 -20.76 -12.47
C THR A 768 8.41 -19.96 -13.76
N PRO A 769 8.15 -20.59 -14.91
CA PRO A 769 7.84 -19.87 -16.13
C PRO A 769 6.57 -19.03 -15.92
N PHE A 770 6.33 -18.04 -16.77
CA PHE A 770 5.11 -17.24 -16.64
C PHE A 770 3.91 -18.12 -16.97
N PHE A 771 2.86 -18.10 -16.15
CA PHE A 771 1.59 -18.78 -16.44
C PHE A 771 0.41 -17.91 -16.12
N LYS A 772 -0.63 -17.95 -16.96
CA LYS A 772 -1.89 -17.24 -16.70
C LYS A 772 -2.58 -17.67 -15.40
N LYS A 773 -2.52 -18.96 -15.03
CA LYS A 773 -3.19 -19.51 -13.83
C LYS A 773 -2.50 -20.72 -13.18
N TYR A 774 -2.26 -21.77 -13.95
CA TYR A 774 -1.69 -23.04 -13.49
C TYR A 774 -0.53 -23.40 -14.40
N PHE A 775 0.55 -23.94 -13.83
CA PHE A 775 1.59 -24.57 -14.65
C PHE A 775 1.20 -26.03 -14.84
N ILE A 776 0.74 -26.38 -16.03
CA ILE A 776 0.34 -27.75 -16.34
C ILE A 776 1.58 -28.48 -16.85
N ILE A 777 2.41 -28.99 -15.95
CA ILE A 777 3.47 -29.95 -16.30
C ILE A 777 2.86 -31.34 -16.36
N ASN A 778 3.34 -32.18 -17.28
CA ASN A 778 3.10 -33.61 -17.14
C ASN A 778 4.12 -34.18 -16.14
N GLU A 779 3.80 -34.35 -14.84
CA GLU A 779 4.77 -34.80 -13.80
C GLU A 779 5.50 -36.09 -14.16
N LYS A 780 4.90 -36.92 -15.03
CA LYS A 780 5.42 -38.23 -15.40
C LYS A 780 6.19 -38.28 -16.70
N GLN A 781 6.22 -37.19 -17.47
CA GLN A 781 6.97 -37.16 -18.73
C GLN A 781 7.60 -35.79 -18.89
N ALA A 782 8.87 -35.74 -18.52
CA ALA A 782 9.81 -35.12 -19.43
C ALA A 782 9.48 -35.58 -20.85
N LEU A 783 9.12 -34.62 -21.70
CA LEU A 783 8.62 -34.84 -23.05
C LEU A 783 9.67 -35.50 -23.94
N PHE A 784 10.94 -35.34 -23.58
CA PHE A 784 12.10 -35.81 -24.33
C PHE A 784 13.04 -36.61 -23.43
N GLU A 785 13.91 -37.41 -24.03
CA GLU A 785 14.91 -38.25 -23.31
C GLU A 785 16.08 -37.43 -22.75
N GLN A 786 16.19 -36.16 -23.13
CA GLN A 786 17.31 -35.30 -22.79
C GLN A 786 16.85 -34.02 -22.11
N THR A 787 17.58 -33.58 -21.09
CA THR A 787 17.30 -32.37 -20.32
C THR A 787 18.49 -31.42 -20.38
N VAL A 788 18.21 -30.13 -20.57
CA VAL A 788 19.18 -29.03 -20.48
C VAL A 788 18.83 -28.18 -19.27
N ILE A 789 19.84 -27.74 -18.53
CA ILE A 789 19.66 -26.87 -17.36
C ILE A 789 20.19 -25.47 -17.70
N LEU A 790 19.32 -24.46 -17.60
CA LEU A 790 19.61 -23.08 -17.95
C LEU A 790 19.63 -22.17 -16.72
N PHE A 791 20.44 -21.12 -16.77
CA PHE A 791 20.54 -20.08 -15.74
C PHE A 791 20.30 -18.69 -16.33
N ARG A 792 19.20 -18.05 -15.94
CA ARG A 792 18.80 -16.69 -16.36
C ARG A 792 19.27 -15.65 -15.35
N THR A 793 20.07 -14.67 -15.78
CA THR A 793 20.70 -13.69 -14.89
C THR A 793 20.74 -12.29 -15.50
N TYR A 794 20.59 -11.26 -14.66
CA TYR A 794 20.87 -9.87 -15.05
C TYR A 794 22.30 -9.43 -14.72
N GLY A 795 23.19 -10.38 -14.40
CA GLY A 795 24.56 -10.07 -14.03
C GLY A 795 24.70 -9.32 -12.71
N ALA A 796 25.89 -8.79 -12.47
CA ALA A 796 26.15 -7.85 -11.39
C ALA A 796 25.65 -6.45 -11.79
N GLU A 797 25.59 -5.51 -10.83
CA GLU A 797 25.19 -4.11 -11.09
C GLU A 797 26.02 -3.47 -12.22
N VAL A 798 27.28 -3.89 -12.37
CA VAL A 798 28.23 -3.38 -13.37
C VAL A 798 27.96 -3.87 -14.80
N ASP A 799 27.19 -4.95 -14.99
CA ASP A 799 27.00 -5.54 -16.33
C ASP A 799 26.01 -4.74 -17.20
N LYS A 800 25.25 -3.81 -16.60
CA LYS A 800 24.32 -2.85 -17.28
C LYS A 800 23.43 -3.47 -18.38
N VAL A 801 23.04 -4.74 -18.26
CA VAL A 801 22.21 -5.39 -19.27
C VAL A 801 20.75 -4.92 -19.22
N ILE A 802 20.20 -4.61 -20.39
CA ILE A 802 18.80 -4.19 -20.61
C ILE A 802 17.86 -5.41 -20.56
N ALA A 803 18.33 -6.56 -21.05
CA ALA A 803 17.61 -7.83 -21.08
C ALA A 803 18.34 -8.90 -20.25
N PRO A 804 17.65 -9.91 -19.71
CA PRO A 804 18.30 -11.01 -19.00
C PRO A 804 19.20 -11.83 -19.95
N GLN A 805 20.40 -12.16 -19.48
CA GLN A 805 21.29 -13.12 -20.15
C GLN A 805 20.96 -14.54 -19.71
N THR A 806 21.02 -15.51 -20.63
CA THR A 806 20.97 -16.94 -20.30
C THR A 806 22.37 -17.55 -20.38
N GLU A 807 22.73 -18.34 -19.39
CA GLU A 807 23.94 -19.15 -19.30
C GLU A 807 23.57 -20.63 -19.16
N LEU A 808 24.46 -21.53 -19.55
CA LEU A 808 24.25 -22.98 -19.43
C LEU A 808 24.74 -23.47 -18.06
N ILE A 809 23.99 -24.34 -17.39
CA ILE A 809 24.50 -25.08 -16.23
C ILE A 809 25.04 -26.42 -16.72
N VAL A 810 26.33 -26.65 -16.48
CA VAL A 810 27.04 -27.87 -16.89
C VAL A 810 27.57 -28.62 -15.65
N LEU A 811 27.78 -29.92 -15.80
CA LEU A 811 28.40 -30.77 -14.77
C LEU A 811 29.82 -31.11 -15.18
N GLU A 812 30.80 -30.77 -14.36
CA GLU A 812 32.17 -31.23 -14.50
C GLU A 812 32.36 -32.51 -13.68
N THR A 813 32.77 -33.61 -14.32
CA THR A 813 33.19 -34.85 -13.66
C THR A 813 34.71 -34.88 -13.53
N ASP A 814 35.24 -35.67 -12.60
CA ASP A 814 36.69 -35.84 -12.41
C ASP A 814 37.41 -34.53 -12.01
N VAL A 815 36.79 -33.81 -11.07
CA VAL A 815 37.27 -32.50 -10.60
C VAL A 815 38.67 -32.63 -9.98
N SER A 816 39.67 -32.04 -10.62
CA SER A 816 41.00 -31.85 -10.02
C SER A 816 40.95 -30.71 -9.00
N SER A 817 41.61 -30.85 -7.85
CA SER A 817 41.69 -29.80 -6.82
C SER A 817 42.21 -28.48 -7.42
N GLY A 818 41.36 -27.45 -7.46
CA GLY A 818 41.71 -26.10 -7.93
C GLY A 818 40.60 -25.35 -8.67
N ASP A 819 40.87 -24.09 -9.00
CA ASP A 819 39.94 -23.19 -9.72
C ASP A 819 39.95 -23.37 -11.25
N LYS A 820 40.72 -24.33 -11.78
CA LYS A 820 40.77 -24.66 -13.21
C LYS A 820 39.74 -25.74 -13.54
N VAL A 821 39.07 -25.59 -14.67
CA VAL A 821 38.17 -26.60 -15.25
C VAL A 821 39.01 -27.55 -16.09
N LYS A 822 39.12 -28.81 -15.67
CA LYS A 822 39.95 -29.84 -16.33
C LYS A 822 39.21 -31.16 -16.55
N GLY A 823 38.08 -31.33 -15.90
CA GLY A 823 37.25 -32.51 -15.97
C GLY A 823 36.42 -32.59 -17.26
N THR A 824 35.67 -33.69 -17.39
CA THR A 824 34.74 -33.87 -18.51
C THR A 824 33.49 -33.02 -18.28
N ILE A 825 33.07 -32.26 -19.29
CA ILE A 825 31.93 -31.35 -19.19
C ILE A 825 30.69 -31.97 -19.83
N THR A 826 29.71 -32.29 -18.99
CA THR A 826 28.38 -32.73 -19.40
C THR A 826 27.46 -31.51 -19.51
N LYS A 827 27.00 -31.23 -20.73
CA LYS A 827 26.10 -30.11 -21.06
C LYS A 827 24.63 -30.51 -21.12
N ILE A 828 24.36 -31.78 -21.40
CA ILE A 828 23.05 -32.36 -21.60
C ILE A 828 22.92 -33.61 -20.73
N PHE A 829 21.77 -33.75 -20.09
CA PHE A 829 21.54 -34.79 -19.10
C PHE A 829 20.49 -35.77 -19.61
N ASP A 830 20.72 -37.06 -19.39
CA ASP A 830 19.67 -38.06 -19.60
C ASP A 830 18.56 -37.81 -18.56
N THR A 831 17.35 -37.63 -19.08
CA THR A 831 16.14 -37.37 -18.33
C THR A 831 15.82 -38.46 -17.32
N ASP A 832 16.14 -39.71 -17.64
CA ASP A 832 15.81 -40.85 -16.80
C ASP A 832 16.75 -41.03 -15.61
N THR A 833 17.82 -40.23 -15.53
CA THR A 833 18.76 -40.25 -14.41
C THR A 833 18.07 -39.91 -13.08
N PRO A 834 18.46 -40.57 -11.96
CA PRO A 834 17.89 -40.26 -10.64
C PRO A 834 18.03 -38.78 -10.25
N PHE A 835 19.13 -38.15 -10.67
CA PHE A 835 19.39 -36.72 -10.47
C PHE A 835 18.31 -35.86 -11.15
N ILE A 836 18.06 -36.06 -12.45
CA ILE A 836 17.08 -35.26 -13.19
C ILE A 836 15.65 -35.55 -12.70
N LYS A 837 15.29 -36.80 -12.40
CA LYS A 837 13.98 -37.15 -11.82
C LYS A 837 13.71 -36.45 -10.50
N LYS A 838 14.69 -36.40 -9.59
CA LYS A 838 14.58 -35.63 -8.34
C LYS A 838 14.46 -34.14 -8.61
N LEU A 839 15.23 -33.61 -9.57
CA LEU A 839 15.19 -32.20 -9.93
C LEU A 839 13.82 -31.81 -10.51
N PHE A 840 13.22 -32.65 -11.36
CA PHE A 840 11.84 -32.47 -11.84
C PHE A 840 10.82 -32.55 -10.72
N SER A 841 10.98 -33.47 -9.76
CA SER A 841 10.08 -33.54 -8.59
C SER A 841 10.14 -32.26 -7.75
N LEU A 842 11.33 -31.70 -7.54
CA LEU A 842 11.52 -30.42 -6.85
C LEU A 842 10.92 -29.27 -7.65
N TYR A 843 11.21 -29.22 -8.95
CA TYR A 843 10.63 -28.24 -9.86
C TYR A 843 9.09 -28.29 -9.83
N ALA A 844 8.53 -29.49 -9.87
CA ALA A 844 7.11 -29.75 -9.81
C ALA A 844 6.47 -29.31 -8.48
N SER A 845 7.16 -29.49 -7.35
CA SER A 845 6.66 -29.05 -6.04
C SER A 845 6.50 -27.54 -5.91
N THR A 846 7.14 -26.74 -6.77
CA THR A 846 7.05 -25.27 -6.74
C THR A 846 5.84 -24.70 -7.47
N VAL A 847 5.03 -25.55 -8.12
CA VAL A 847 3.94 -25.15 -9.01
C VAL A 847 2.73 -26.05 -8.87
N ASN A 848 1.53 -25.47 -8.96
CA ASN A 848 0.28 -26.25 -9.00
C ASN A 848 0.19 -26.98 -10.35
N ILE A 849 0.53 -28.26 -10.36
CA ILE A 849 0.54 -29.09 -11.56
C ILE A 849 -0.78 -29.86 -11.72
N LEU A 850 -1.30 -29.82 -12.94
CA LEU A 850 -2.29 -30.77 -13.43
C LEU A 850 -1.58 -31.74 -14.38
N ASN A 851 -1.65 -33.04 -14.09
CA ASN A 851 -1.11 -34.04 -14.99
C ASN A 851 -1.95 -34.14 -16.26
N ASN A 852 -1.28 -34.26 -17.41
CA ASN A 852 -1.92 -34.37 -18.72
C ASN A 852 -1.36 -35.57 -19.50
N ASN A 853 -1.93 -36.76 -19.28
CA ASN A 853 -1.56 -38.00 -19.97
C ASN A 853 -2.37 -38.24 -21.25
N VAL A 854 -2.90 -37.18 -21.87
CA VAL A 854 -3.87 -37.30 -22.96
C VAL A 854 -3.21 -37.84 -24.23
N LYS A 855 -3.66 -39.01 -24.67
CA LYS A 855 -3.19 -39.64 -25.91
C LYS A 855 -4.31 -39.66 -26.96
N LEU A 856 -4.28 -38.67 -27.85
CA LEU A 856 -5.14 -38.65 -29.04
C LEU A 856 -4.48 -39.45 -30.18
N LYS A 857 -5.30 -40.20 -30.92
CA LYS A 857 -4.86 -40.92 -32.13
C LYS A 857 -4.96 -40.07 -33.38
N ASN A 858 -5.95 -39.20 -33.44
CA ASN A 858 -6.11 -38.25 -34.52
C ASN A 858 -5.13 -37.08 -34.39
N ASP A 859 -4.71 -36.54 -35.53
CA ASP A 859 -3.85 -35.36 -35.58
C ASP A 859 -4.64 -34.09 -35.19
N ILE A 860 -3.92 -33.17 -34.56
CA ILE A 860 -4.45 -31.87 -34.15
C ILE A 860 -4.17 -30.88 -35.28
N THR A 861 -5.18 -30.17 -35.79
CA THR A 861 -4.97 -29.16 -36.81
C THR A 861 -4.64 -27.79 -36.20
N SER A 862 -5.23 -27.47 -35.05
CA SER A 862 -4.89 -26.28 -34.27
C SER A 862 -5.32 -26.38 -32.81
N GLN A 863 -4.70 -25.56 -31.95
CA GLN A 863 -5.12 -25.38 -30.57
C GLN A 863 -5.15 -23.90 -30.19
N ILE A 864 -6.15 -23.48 -29.43
CA ILE A 864 -6.32 -22.10 -28.95
C ILE A 864 -6.67 -22.15 -27.47
N GLU A 865 -6.19 -21.18 -26.72
CA GLU A 865 -6.56 -20.98 -25.31
C GLU A 865 -7.29 -19.66 -25.19
N ASP A 866 -8.32 -19.60 -24.35
CA ASP A 866 -9.03 -18.36 -24.08
C ASP A 866 -8.11 -17.32 -23.40
N SER A 867 -8.56 -16.05 -23.40
CA SER A 867 -7.79 -14.96 -22.82
C SER A 867 -7.44 -15.19 -21.35
N VAL A 868 -8.30 -15.92 -20.62
CA VAL A 868 -8.23 -16.17 -19.17
C VAL A 868 -7.51 -17.49 -18.82
N GLY A 869 -7.10 -18.29 -19.80
CA GLY A 869 -6.45 -19.59 -19.60
C GLY A 869 -7.31 -20.64 -18.89
N LYS A 870 -8.64 -20.56 -19.05
CA LYS A 870 -9.61 -21.49 -18.49
C LYS A 870 -10.10 -22.53 -19.50
N ILE A 871 -10.05 -22.24 -20.79
CA ILE A 871 -10.59 -23.13 -21.82
C ILE A 871 -9.55 -23.28 -22.90
N ARG A 872 -9.39 -24.52 -23.34
CA ARG A 872 -8.66 -24.80 -24.55
C ARG A 872 -9.59 -25.39 -25.61
N LYS A 873 -9.40 -24.91 -26.83
CA LYS A 873 -10.09 -25.31 -28.04
C LYS A 873 -9.09 -26.12 -28.85
N ILE A 874 -9.37 -27.39 -29.12
CA ILE A 874 -8.54 -28.27 -29.93
C ILE A 874 -9.33 -28.62 -31.17
N LYS A 875 -8.81 -28.28 -32.36
CA LYS A 875 -9.35 -28.77 -33.63
C LYS A 875 -8.64 -30.09 -33.97
N ILE A 876 -9.41 -31.15 -34.13
CA ILE A 876 -8.93 -32.51 -34.40
C ILE A 876 -9.41 -32.91 -35.79
N LYS A 877 -8.52 -33.43 -36.63
CA LYS A 877 -8.89 -33.95 -37.95
C LYS A 877 -9.43 -35.37 -37.83
N ILE A 878 -10.61 -35.60 -38.39
CA ILE A 878 -11.29 -36.88 -38.43
C ILE A 878 -11.66 -37.14 -39.88
N ASN A 879 -10.90 -38.03 -40.54
CA ASN A 879 -10.93 -38.19 -41.98
C ASN A 879 -10.63 -36.84 -42.68
N ASP A 880 -11.50 -36.36 -43.57
CA ASP A 880 -11.35 -35.07 -44.26
C ASP A 880 -12.07 -33.90 -43.57
N LYS A 881 -12.55 -34.10 -42.33
CA LYS A 881 -13.31 -33.08 -41.58
C LYS A 881 -12.59 -32.70 -40.29
N THR A 882 -12.76 -31.46 -39.83
CA THR A 882 -12.22 -31.00 -38.55
C THR A 882 -13.32 -30.91 -37.50
N LEU A 883 -13.09 -31.49 -36.33
CA LEU A 883 -13.97 -31.43 -35.17
C LEU A 883 -13.33 -30.57 -34.08
N THR A 884 -14.10 -29.72 -33.42
CA THR A 884 -13.63 -28.93 -32.28
C THR A 884 -13.99 -29.59 -30.96
N VAL A 885 -12.99 -29.79 -30.10
CA VAL A 885 -13.13 -30.19 -28.70
C VAL A 885 -12.81 -28.99 -27.81
N TYR A 886 -13.73 -28.67 -26.89
CA TYR A 886 -13.53 -27.68 -25.83
C TYR A 886 -13.19 -28.41 -24.55
N ASN A 887 -12.08 -28.08 -23.90
CA ASN A 887 -11.66 -28.76 -22.67
C ASN A 887 -11.27 -27.79 -21.56
N SER A 888 -11.17 -28.35 -20.35
CA SER A 888 -10.47 -27.71 -19.24
C SER A 888 -9.03 -27.36 -19.65
N PRO A 889 -8.39 -26.36 -19.01
CA PRO A 889 -7.04 -25.99 -19.42
C PRO A 889 -6.13 -27.20 -19.19
N ILE A 890 -5.46 -27.63 -20.26
CA ILE A 890 -4.45 -28.69 -20.27
C ILE A 890 -3.18 -28.14 -20.94
N SER A 891 -2.03 -28.80 -20.79
CA SER A 891 -0.76 -28.39 -21.42
C SER A 891 -0.85 -28.39 -22.94
N SER A 892 -0.01 -27.60 -23.60
CA SER A 892 0.07 -27.54 -25.07
C SER A 892 0.50 -28.89 -25.61
N PHE A 893 -0.25 -29.39 -26.60
CA PHE A 893 0.20 -30.60 -27.29
C PHE A 893 1.53 -30.29 -27.98
N ASN A 894 2.38 -31.31 -28.02
CA ASN A 894 3.64 -31.24 -28.73
C ASN A 894 3.42 -31.00 -30.22
N PHE A 895 4.37 -30.33 -30.85
CA PHE A 895 4.32 -29.97 -32.26
C PHE A 895 4.18 -31.20 -33.19
N ASP A 896 4.72 -32.35 -32.79
CA ASP A 896 4.63 -33.61 -33.55
C ASP A 896 3.20 -34.17 -33.67
N LYS A 897 2.27 -33.70 -32.83
CA LYS A 897 0.84 -34.04 -32.89
C LYS A 897 0.07 -33.22 -33.90
N PHE A 898 0.69 -32.22 -34.50
CA PHE A 898 -0.01 -31.36 -35.45
C PHE A 898 0.11 -31.85 -36.89
N GLU A 899 -0.99 -31.74 -37.63
CA GLU A 899 -0.98 -32.01 -39.05
C GLU A 899 -0.03 -31.05 -39.79
N LYS A 900 0.69 -31.57 -40.79
CA LYS A 900 1.54 -30.76 -41.67
C LYS A 900 0.66 -29.87 -42.55
N GLY A 901 0.44 -28.63 -42.12
CA GLY A 901 -0.33 -27.61 -42.82
C GLY A 901 -0.39 -26.34 -41.99
N THR A 902 -0.64 -25.19 -42.60
CA THR A 902 -0.69 -23.89 -41.92
C THR A 902 -1.78 -23.90 -40.83
N PRO A 903 -1.42 -23.79 -39.55
CA PRO A 903 -2.39 -23.75 -38.46
C PRO A 903 -3.29 -22.54 -38.62
N GLU A 904 -4.60 -22.75 -38.45
CA GLU A 904 -5.53 -21.64 -38.34
C GLU A 904 -5.48 -21.06 -36.93
N TYR A 905 -4.88 -19.87 -36.82
CA TYR A 905 -5.05 -19.02 -35.66
C TYR A 905 -6.31 -18.17 -35.85
N ASN A 906 -7.35 -18.46 -35.07
CA ASN A 906 -8.54 -17.62 -35.03
C ASN A 906 -8.77 -17.14 -33.59
N THR A 907 -8.60 -15.84 -33.36
CA THR A 907 -8.85 -15.21 -32.05
C THR A 907 -10.33 -15.19 -31.69
N LYS A 908 -11.23 -15.33 -32.69
CA LYS A 908 -12.68 -15.40 -32.45
C LYS A 908 -13.06 -16.83 -32.06
N ILE A 909 -13.54 -16.99 -30.83
CA ILE A 909 -14.16 -18.24 -30.36
C ILE A 909 -15.57 -18.32 -30.97
N SER A 910 -15.68 -18.82 -32.20
CA SER A 910 -16.94 -19.35 -32.70
C SER A 910 -17.22 -20.69 -32.00
N ILE A 911 -18.48 -20.88 -31.59
CA ILE A 911 -18.98 -22.19 -31.17
C ILE A 911 -19.28 -22.97 -32.44
N ASP A 912 -18.42 -23.93 -32.76
CA ASP A 912 -18.61 -24.79 -33.93
C ASP A 912 -19.46 -25.99 -33.51
N LYS A 913 -20.57 -26.21 -34.22
CA LYS A 913 -21.46 -27.35 -34.01
C LYS A 913 -21.21 -28.41 -35.08
N TYR A 914 -21.43 -29.68 -34.72
CA TYR A 914 -21.11 -30.79 -35.60
C TYR A 914 -22.25 -31.82 -35.66
N PRO A 915 -22.39 -32.53 -36.79
CA PRO A 915 -23.35 -33.62 -36.88
C PRO A 915 -22.93 -34.78 -35.96
N THR A 916 -23.92 -35.39 -35.31
CA THR A 916 -23.77 -36.53 -34.39
C THR A 916 -22.93 -37.68 -34.97
N SER A 917 -22.98 -37.91 -36.28
CA SER A 917 -22.19 -38.93 -36.97
C SER A 917 -20.68 -38.69 -36.91
N LEU A 918 -20.23 -37.43 -37.04
CA LEU A 918 -18.81 -37.07 -36.93
C LEU A 918 -18.31 -37.22 -35.50
N ILE A 919 -19.13 -36.82 -34.52
CA ILE A 919 -18.85 -36.99 -33.09
C ILE A 919 -18.74 -38.47 -32.72
N LYS A 920 -19.60 -39.33 -33.29
CA LYS A 920 -19.54 -40.78 -33.09
C LYS A 920 -18.24 -41.38 -33.64
N GLN A 921 -17.83 -40.98 -34.85
CA GLN A 921 -16.54 -41.39 -35.42
C GLN A 921 -15.36 -40.98 -34.54
N PHE A 922 -15.38 -39.76 -33.99
CA PHE A 922 -14.37 -39.31 -33.03
C PHE A 922 -14.27 -40.28 -31.84
N PHE A 923 -15.40 -40.56 -31.18
CA PHE A 923 -15.44 -41.44 -30.01
C PHE A 923 -15.00 -42.87 -30.34
N GLU A 924 -15.36 -43.40 -31.50
CA GLU A 924 -14.95 -44.74 -31.95
C GLU A 924 -13.44 -44.83 -32.22
N ILE A 925 -12.88 -43.87 -32.97
CA ILE A 925 -11.45 -43.83 -33.30
C ILE A 925 -10.61 -43.67 -32.02
N GLU A 926 -11.02 -42.72 -31.16
CA GLU A 926 -10.34 -42.44 -29.90
C GLU A 926 -10.60 -43.46 -28.81
N LYS A 927 -11.53 -44.42 -29.02
CA LYS A 927 -11.97 -45.44 -28.06
C LYS A 927 -12.54 -44.84 -26.75
N ILE A 928 -13.30 -43.76 -26.85
CA ILE A 928 -13.90 -43.05 -25.73
C ILE A 928 -15.15 -43.80 -25.26
N LYS A 929 -15.22 -44.15 -23.97
CA LYS A 929 -16.32 -44.92 -23.38
C LYS A 929 -17.22 -44.12 -22.44
N ASP A 930 -16.65 -43.14 -21.74
CA ASP A 930 -17.39 -42.28 -20.81
C ASP A 930 -17.88 -41.04 -21.56
N ILE A 931 -19.14 -41.09 -22.00
CA ILE A 931 -19.79 -40.06 -22.82
C ILE A 931 -21.11 -39.70 -22.14
N GLN A 932 -21.32 -38.41 -21.92
CA GLN A 932 -22.53 -37.87 -21.33
C GLN A 932 -23.09 -36.80 -22.24
N LYS A 933 -24.38 -36.92 -22.60
CA LYS A 933 -25.07 -35.85 -23.31
C LYS A 933 -25.42 -34.76 -22.30
N VAL A 934 -25.07 -33.51 -22.60
CA VAL A 934 -25.37 -32.36 -21.74
C VAL A 934 -26.32 -31.41 -22.47
N LEU A 935 -27.38 -31.03 -21.79
CA LEU A 935 -28.33 -29.99 -22.19
C LEU A 935 -28.01 -28.74 -21.39
N TYR A 936 -27.67 -27.65 -22.07
CA TYR A 936 -27.37 -26.36 -21.46
C TYR A 936 -28.44 -25.36 -21.85
N THR A 937 -29.24 -24.91 -20.89
CA THR A 937 -30.18 -23.79 -21.06
C THR A 937 -29.45 -22.49 -20.73
N ASN A 938 -29.24 -21.62 -21.72
CA ASN A 938 -28.88 -20.25 -21.44
C ASN A 938 -30.07 -19.54 -20.76
N PHE A 939 -29.91 -19.16 -19.49
CA PHE A 939 -30.98 -18.57 -18.68
C PHE A 939 -31.46 -17.22 -19.21
N GLU A 940 -30.64 -16.47 -19.95
CA GLU A 940 -31.02 -15.15 -20.49
C GLU A 940 -31.74 -15.26 -21.84
N ASN A 941 -31.30 -16.15 -22.72
CA ASN A 941 -31.81 -16.23 -24.10
C ASN A 941 -32.73 -17.44 -24.39
N LYS A 942 -33.01 -18.29 -23.40
CA LYS A 942 -33.74 -19.56 -23.54
C LYS A 942 -33.19 -20.52 -24.62
N SER A 943 -32.00 -20.25 -25.16
CA SER A 943 -31.38 -21.12 -26.14
C SER A 943 -30.81 -22.35 -25.45
N ILE A 944 -31.23 -23.54 -25.93
CA ILE A 944 -30.72 -24.82 -25.46
C ILE A 944 -29.51 -25.16 -26.33
N LEU A 945 -28.30 -25.08 -25.77
CA LEU A 945 -27.11 -25.64 -26.38
C LEU A 945 -27.02 -27.12 -26.02
N ILE A 946 -26.79 -27.97 -27.02
CA ILE A 946 -26.68 -29.41 -26.84
C ILE A 946 -25.27 -29.85 -27.24
N GLY A 947 -24.67 -30.71 -26.43
CA GLY A 947 -23.40 -31.33 -26.77
C GLY A 947 -23.12 -32.62 -26.01
N TYR A 948 -21.92 -33.14 -26.22
CA TYR A 948 -21.42 -34.34 -25.59
C TYR A 948 -20.20 -33.99 -24.75
N TYR A 949 -20.32 -34.21 -23.44
CA TYR A 949 -19.19 -34.25 -22.53
C TYR A 949 -18.58 -35.65 -22.57
N PHE A 950 -17.26 -35.73 -22.47
CA PHE A 950 -16.56 -37.00 -22.42
C PHE A 950 -15.30 -36.93 -21.58
N VAL A 951 -14.86 -38.09 -21.12
CA VAL A 951 -13.58 -38.26 -20.43
C VAL A 951 -12.71 -39.28 -21.15
N LYS A 952 -11.47 -38.89 -21.46
CA LYS A 952 -10.45 -39.78 -22.02
C LYS A 952 -9.10 -39.48 -21.38
N ASP A 953 -8.53 -40.45 -20.68
CA ASP A 953 -7.32 -40.23 -19.87
C ASP A 953 -7.56 -39.01 -18.94
N ASP A 954 -6.71 -37.99 -19.00
CA ASP A 954 -6.87 -36.72 -18.28
C ASP A 954 -7.68 -35.66 -19.06
N LEU A 955 -8.13 -35.96 -20.29
CA LEU A 955 -8.90 -35.06 -21.15
C LEU A 955 -10.37 -35.08 -20.73
N LYS A 956 -10.84 -33.97 -20.19
CA LYS A 956 -12.27 -33.69 -20.00
C LYS A 956 -12.71 -32.74 -21.10
N GLY A 957 -13.42 -33.27 -22.09
CA GLY A 957 -13.78 -32.55 -23.31
C GLY A 957 -15.28 -32.37 -23.49
N PHE A 958 -15.65 -31.37 -24.26
CA PHE A 958 -17.01 -31.05 -24.65
C PHE A 958 -17.07 -30.76 -26.15
N ILE A 959 -18.05 -31.33 -26.85
CA ILE A 959 -18.27 -31.14 -28.29
C ILE A 959 -19.72 -30.73 -28.51
N TYR A 960 -19.95 -29.62 -29.22
CA TYR A 960 -21.30 -29.16 -29.57
C TYR A 960 -21.88 -29.95 -30.74
N THR A 961 -23.19 -30.24 -30.69
CA THR A 961 -23.92 -30.93 -31.77
C THR A 961 -25.02 -30.06 -32.37
N ASP A 962 -25.29 -30.26 -33.67
CA ASP A 962 -26.44 -29.67 -34.38
C ASP A 962 -27.75 -30.45 -34.18
N ASP A 963 -27.66 -31.69 -33.70
CA ASP A 963 -28.79 -32.62 -33.71
C ASP A 963 -29.59 -32.58 -32.40
N TYR A 964 -30.78 -32.00 -32.48
CA TYR A 964 -31.72 -31.92 -31.37
C TYR A 964 -32.57 -33.19 -31.21
N THR A 965 -32.71 -34.03 -32.23
CA THR A 965 -33.87 -34.94 -32.37
C THR A 965 -33.56 -36.43 -32.34
N ASN A 966 -32.32 -36.88 -32.56
CA ASN A 966 -32.02 -38.31 -32.67
C ASN A 966 -31.05 -38.83 -31.59
N THR A 967 -31.59 -39.24 -30.43
CA THR A 967 -30.79 -39.53 -29.21
C THR A 967 -30.56 -40.99 -28.88
N ASN A 968 -31.17 -41.93 -29.59
CA ASN A 968 -31.18 -43.33 -29.16
C ASN A 968 -29.97 -44.16 -29.63
N ASP A 969 -29.16 -43.65 -30.57
CA ASP A 969 -28.14 -44.47 -31.25
C ASP A 969 -26.70 -44.38 -30.70
N ILE A 970 -26.42 -43.50 -29.74
CA ILE A 970 -25.08 -43.37 -29.13
C ILE A 970 -25.00 -44.00 -27.73
N THR A 971 -26.13 -44.27 -27.09
CA THR A 971 -26.20 -44.34 -25.62
C THR A 971 -26.76 -45.67 -25.12
N ARG A 972 -25.98 -46.77 -25.23
CA ARG A 972 -26.34 -48.02 -24.53
C ARG A 972 -26.05 -48.01 -23.02
N ASN A 973 -25.32 -47.01 -22.49
CA ASN A 973 -24.94 -46.93 -21.06
C ASN A 973 -25.05 -45.51 -20.45
N VAL A 974 -26.09 -44.73 -20.79
CA VAL A 974 -26.30 -43.45 -20.11
C VAL A 974 -26.96 -43.68 -18.76
N TYR A 975 -26.18 -43.48 -17.70
CA TYR A 975 -26.74 -43.25 -16.37
C TYR A 975 -27.50 -41.92 -16.40
N ASN A 976 -28.83 -41.99 -16.39
CA ASN A 976 -29.73 -40.86 -16.11
C ASN A 976 -29.65 -40.46 -14.62
N ASN A 977 -28.45 -40.21 -14.13
CA ASN A 977 -28.30 -39.63 -12.82
C ASN A 977 -28.58 -38.13 -12.95
N LYS A 978 -29.64 -37.67 -12.26
CA LYS A 978 -29.82 -36.27 -11.86
C LYS A 978 -28.57 -35.87 -11.06
N ILE A 979 -27.52 -35.41 -11.71
CA ILE A 979 -26.29 -34.95 -11.07
C ILE A 979 -26.05 -33.51 -11.47
N ASN A 980 -26.03 -32.69 -10.43
CA ASN A 980 -25.29 -31.45 -10.22
C ASN A 980 -24.75 -30.78 -11.48
N GLU A 981 -25.24 -29.56 -11.70
CA GLU A 981 -24.66 -28.51 -12.53
C GLU A 981 -23.13 -28.60 -12.59
N TYR A 982 -22.61 -29.36 -13.55
CA TYR A 982 -21.23 -29.19 -13.95
C TYR A 982 -21.18 -27.83 -14.63
N ILE A 983 -20.50 -26.90 -13.97
CA ILE A 983 -20.17 -25.57 -14.48
C ILE A 983 -19.46 -25.79 -15.83
N ALA A 984 -20.21 -25.67 -16.92
CA ALA A 984 -19.61 -25.52 -18.24
C ALA A 984 -18.69 -24.29 -18.16
N PRO A 985 -17.45 -24.38 -18.64
CA PRO A 985 -16.48 -23.30 -18.47
C PRO A 985 -16.85 -22.04 -19.29
N LEU A 986 -17.84 -22.13 -20.18
CA LEU A 986 -18.41 -21.03 -20.96
C LEU A 986 -19.59 -20.35 -20.26
N GLY A 987 -19.38 -19.91 -19.01
CA GLY A 987 -20.24 -18.92 -18.37
C GLY A 987 -19.97 -17.54 -18.98
N VAL A 988 -20.50 -17.29 -20.18
CA VAL A 988 -20.65 -15.93 -20.72
C VAL A 988 -21.88 -15.33 -20.03
N GLY A 989 -21.67 -14.31 -19.21
CA GLY A 989 -22.73 -13.48 -18.61
C GLY A 989 -22.33 -12.89 -17.26
N ILE A 990 -21.73 -13.69 -16.38
CA ILE A 990 -21.26 -13.23 -15.06
C ILE A 990 -19.92 -13.92 -14.82
N SER A 991 -18.83 -13.19 -14.53
CA SER A 991 -17.57 -13.88 -14.31
C SER A 991 -17.75 -14.82 -13.11
N LEU A 992 -17.21 -16.05 -13.19
CA LEU A 992 -17.15 -16.98 -12.05
C LEU A 992 -16.63 -16.30 -10.76
N LEU A 993 -15.79 -15.27 -10.93
CA LEU A 993 -15.29 -14.44 -9.86
C LEU A 993 -16.38 -13.54 -9.27
N ASP A 994 -17.26 -12.95 -10.09
CA ASP A 994 -18.42 -12.17 -9.62
C ASP A 994 -19.43 -13.07 -8.90
N GLN A 995 -19.69 -14.27 -9.42
CA GLN A 995 -20.52 -15.25 -8.71
C GLN A 995 -19.90 -15.62 -7.37
N TYR A 996 -18.60 -15.97 -7.36
CA TYR A 996 -17.85 -16.28 -6.14
C TYR A 996 -17.88 -15.14 -5.12
N ASN A 997 -17.59 -13.91 -5.54
CA ASN A 997 -17.64 -12.73 -4.66
C ASN A 997 -19.05 -12.48 -4.12
N SER A 998 -20.07 -12.63 -4.98
CA SER A 998 -21.47 -12.50 -4.56
C SER A 998 -21.86 -13.57 -3.52
N PHE A 999 -21.33 -14.79 -3.64
CA PHE A 999 -21.56 -15.88 -2.71
C PHE A 999 -20.78 -15.70 -1.41
N ILE A 1000 -19.56 -15.17 -1.43
CA ILE A 1000 -18.82 -14.81 -0.22
C ILE A 1000 -19.63 -13.78 0.59
N ARG A 1001 -20.06 -12.70 -0.05
CA ARG A 1001 -20.84 -11.66 0.61
C ARG A 1001 -22.14 -12.23 1.18
N LEU A 1002 -22.87 -13.01 0.40
CA LEU A 1002 -24.10 -13.67 0.85
C LEU A 1002 -23.84 -14.60 2.05
N SER A 1003 -22.75 -15.37 2.02
CA SER A 1003 -22.33 -16.24 3.11
C SER A 1003 -22.08 -15.45 4.39
N ASN A 1004 -21.33 -14.35 4.31
CA ASN A 1004 -21.07 -13.48 5.46
C ASN A 1004 -22.36 -12.91 6.04
N MET A 1005 -23.28 -12.45 5.18
CA MET A 1005 -24.58 -11.94 5.63
C MET A 1005 -25.39 -13.03 6.34
N LEU A 1006 -25.46 -14.24 5.78
CA LEU A 1006 -26.17 -15.37 6.39
C LEU A 1006 -25.57 -15.74 7.76
N THR A 1007 -24.25 -15.82 7.85
CA THR A 1007 -23.55 -16.10 9.12
C THR A 1007 -23.78 -14.98 10.13
N SER A 1008 -23.74 -13.71 9.74
CA SER A 1008 -24.01 -12.61 10.67
C SER A 1008 -25.46 -12.58 11.15
N TYR A 1009 -26.45 -12.85 10.29
CA TYR A 1009 -27.85 -12.98 10.71
C TYR A 1009 -28.07 -14.20 11.62
N LEU A 1010 -27.36 -15.30 11.35
CA LEU A 1010 -27.35 -16.50 12.20
C LEU A 1010 -26.85 -16.17 13.61
N LEU A 1011 -25.67 -15.54 13.71
CA LEU A 1011 -25.07 -15.15 15.00
C LEU A 1011 -25.94 -14.11 15.72
N TYR A 1012 -26.47 -13.13 15.00
CA TYR A 1012 -27.37 -12.10 15.54
C TYR A 1012 -28.63 -12.68 16.18
N LEU A 1013 -29.30 -13.61 15.49
CA LEU A 1013 -30.49 -14.29 16.02
C LEU A 1013 -30.14 -15.15 17.23
N PHE A 1014 -29.08 -15.97 17.12
CA PHE A 1014 -28.65 -16.84 18.21
C PHE A 1014 -28.25 -16.06 19.46
N SER A 1015 -27.45 -15.00 19.31
CA SER A 1015 -27.01 -14.15 20.43
C SER A 1015 -28.13 -13.40 21.11
N LYS A 1016 -29.19 -13.05 20.37
CA LYS A 1016 -30.38 -12.39 20.94
C LYS A 1016 -31.27 -13.36 21.71
N GLU A 1017 -31.42 -14.59 21.21
CA GLU A 1017 -32.31 -15.58 21.81
C GLU A 1017 -31.66 -16.29 23.00
N TYR A 1018 -30.37 -16.60 22.92
CA TYR A 1018 -29.64 -17.38 23.93
C TYR A 1018 -28.66 -16.52 24.75
N SER A 1019 -28.94 -15.22 24.94
CA SER A 1019 -27.97 -14.32 25.57
C SER A 1019 -27.61 -14.75 27.00
N GLN A 1020 -28.59 -15.20 27.79
CA GLN A 1020 -28.38 -15.65 29.17
C GLN A 1020 -27.64 -16.99 29.22
N GLU A 1021 -27.99 -17.91 28.32
CA GLU A 1021 -27.35 -19.21 28.16
C GLU A 1021 -25.88 -19.09 27.77
N LEU A 1022 -25.55 -18.15 26.87
CA LEU A 1022 -24.17 -17.86 26.49
C LEU A 1022 -23.35 -17.30 27.66
N ASP A 1023 -23.94 -16.41 28.46
CA ASP A 1023 -23.30 -15.91 29.69
C ASP A 1023 -23.10 -17.02 30.73
N ASN A 1024 -23.99 -18.02 30.77
CA ASN A 1024 -23.84 -19.19 31.62
C ASN A 1024 -22.74 -20.14 31.11
N LEU A 1025 -22.63 -20.33 29.79
CA LEU A 1025 -21.55 -21.13 29.19
C LEU A 1025 -20.17 -20.57 29.53
N LEU A 1026 -20.01 -19.25 29.58
CA LEU A 1026 -18.76 -18.59 29.98
C LEU A 1026 -18.32 -18.92 31.41
N LYS A 1027 -19.25 -19.31 32.29
CA LYS A 1027 -18.97 -19.66 33.70
C LYS A 1027 -18.58 -21.13 33.87
N LEU A 1028 -18.69 -21.95 32.83
CA LEU A 1028 -18.35 -23.37 32.90
C LEU A 1028 -16.84 -23.57 32.76
N ASN A 1029 -16.21 -24.08 33.82
CA ASN A 1029 -14.79 -24.41 33.80
C ASN A 1029 -14.48 -25.76 33.13
N ASN A 1030 -15.49 -26.59 32.87
CA ASN A 1030 -15.34 -27.92 32.29
C ASN A 1030 -15.63 -27.91 30.78
N ASN A 1031 -14.60 -28.17 29.97
CA ASN A 1031 -14.70 -28.22 28.51
C ASN A 1031 -15.70 -29.26 27.99
N GLN A 1032 -15.87 -30.40 28.67
CA GLN A 1032 -16.83 -31.41 28.24
C GLN A 1032 -18.26 -30.92 28.44
N GLU A 1033 -18.54 -30.40 29.63
CA GLU A 1033 -19.86 -29.83 29.97
C GLU A 1033 -20.20 -28.64 29.07
N PHE A 1034 -19.23 -27.75 28.81
CA PHE A 1034 -19.37 -26.65 27.85
C PHE A 1034 -19.78 -27.17 26.47
N ASN A 1035 -19.09 -28.20 25.95
CA ASN A 1035 -19.39 -28.75 24.63
C ASN A 1035 -20.76 -29.43 24.57
N GLU A 1036 -21.18 -30.12 25.63
CA GLU A 1036 -22.49 -30.77 25.73
C GLU A 1036 -23.62 -29.73 25.79
N GLN A 1037 -23.48 -28.70 26.62
CA GLN A 1037 -24.46 -27.61 26.70
C GLN A 1037 -24.52 -26.80 25.41
N LEU A 1038 -23.37 -26.46 24.81
CA LEU A 1038 -23.33 -25.75 23.53
C LEU A 1038 -24.02 -26.56 22.42
N LYS A 1039 -23.77 -27.88 22.33
CA LYS A 1039 -24.47 -28.75 21.37
C LYS A 1039 -25.98 -28.73 21.60
N LYS A 1040 -26.42 -28.75 22.85
CA LYS A 1040 -27.85 -28.66 23.20
C LYS A 1040 -28.47 -27.36 22.68
N TYR A 1041 -27.81 -26.22 22.87
CA TYR A 1041 -28.32 -24.92 22.39
C TYR A 1041 -28.31 -24.81 20.86
N VAL A 1042 -27.25 -25.27 20.19
CA VAL A 1042 -27.20 -25.28 18.72
C VAL A 1042 -28.28 -26.19 18.12
N ASN A 1043 -28.50 -27.37 18.71
CA ASN A 1043 -29.55 -28.30 18.27
C ASN A 1043 -30.96 -27.75 18.53
N ASP A 1044 -31.17 -26.99 19.60
CA ASP A 1044 -32.45 -26.33 19.83
C ASP A 1044 -32.68 -25.17 18.83
N PHE A 1045 -31.63 -24.38 18.57
CA PHE A 1045 -31.65 -23.32 17.56
C PHE A 1045 -31.87 -23.83 16.13
N GLU A 1046 -31.60 -25.10 15.83
CA GLU A 1046 -31.93 -25.71 14.53
C GLU A 1046 -33.40 -25.46 14.11
N LYS A 1047 -34.32 -25.45 15.07
CA LYS A 1047 -35.76 -25.19 14.83
C LYS A 1047 -36.05 -23.77 14.36
N ARG A 1048 -35.08 -22.85 14.54
CA ARG A 1048 -35.12 -21.47 14.06
C ARG A 1048 -34.61 -21.32 12.62
N ILE A 1049 -34.15 -22.38 11.97
CA ILE A 1049 -33.72 -22.33 10.56
C ILE A 1049 -34.75 -23.05 9.69
N VAL A 1050 -35.42 -22.32 8.81
CA VAL A 1050 -36.44 -22.84 7.88
C VAL A 1050 -35.83 -23.00 6.49
N VAL A 1051 -36.01 -24.17 5.89
CA VAL A 1051 -35.58 -24.43 4.51
C VAL A 1051 -36.68 -24.05 3.53
N LYS A 1052 -36.39 -23.10 2.64
CA LYS A 1052 -37.25 -22.68 1.53
C LYS A 1052 -36.51 -22.88 0.20
N PRO A 1053 -36.79 -23.99 -0.50
CA PRO A 1053 -36.25 -24.21 -1.84
C PRO A 1053 -36.64 -23.05 -2.76
N SER A 1054 -35.70 -22.57 -3.56
CA SER A 1054 -35.88 -21.45 -4.51
C SER A 1054 -36.03 -20.05 -3.88
N HIS A 1055 -35.70 -19.86 -2.60
CA HIS A 1055 -35.65 -18.53 -1.99
C HIS A 1055 -34.52 -17.68 -2.59
N GLU A 1056 -34.82 -16.43 -2.94
CA GLU A 1056 -33.87 -15.48 -3.51
C GLU A 1056 -33.57 -14.35 -2.51
N TYR A 1057 -32.28 -14.11 -2.23
CA TYR A 1057 -31.85 -13.10 -1.28
C TYR A 1057 -31.77 -11.70 -1.94
N LYS A 1058 -32.87 -10.94 -1.88
CA LYS A 1058 -33.04 -9.64 -2.59
C LYS A 1058 -32.55 -8.42 -1.81
N ASN A 1059 -32.60 -8.42 -0.47
CA ASN A 1059 -32.25 -7.24 0.34
C ASN A 1059 -30.88 -7.38 1.01
N LYS A 1060 -29.83 -7.07 0.25
CA LYS A 1060 -28.42 -7.16 0.68
C LYS A 1060 -27.96 -5.92 1.49
N ASN A 1061 -28.85 -5.30 2.26
CA ASN A 1061 -28.50 -4.20 3.15
C ASN A 1061 -27.57 -4.70 4.27
N ARG A 1062 -26.55 -3.90 4.60
CA ARG A 1062 -25.59 -4.16 5.68
C ARG A 1062 -26.20 -4.18 7.07
N GLN A 1063 -27.33 -3.50 7.29
CA GLN A 1063 -27.94 -3.43 8.61
C GLN A 1063 -28.50 -4.79 9.07
N LEU A 1064 -28.09 -5.24 10.25
CA LEU A 1064 -28.70 -6.36 10.94
C LEU A 1064 -30.07 -5.92 11.48
N SER A 1065 -31.13 -6.44 10.85
CA SER A 1065 -32.51 -6.09 11.20
C SER A 1065 -33.40 -7.32 11.18
N LEU A 1066 -34.18 -7.50 12.24
CA LEU A 1066 -35.24 -8.52 12.29
C LEU A 1066 -36.35 -8.26 11.25
N LYS A 1067 -36.42 -7.07 10.66
CA LYS A 1067 -37.35 -6.72 9.59
C LYS A 1067 -36.84 -7.10 8.20
N ASN A 1068 -35.63 -7.67 8.07
CA ASN A 1068 -35.12 -8.08 6.77
C ASN A 1068 -35.71 -9.44 6.35
N ASP A 1069 -36.86 -9.38 5.68
CA ASP A 1069 -37.60 -10.56 5.20
C ASP A 1069 -36.82 -11.41 4.16
N SER A 1070 -35.72 -10.87 3.63
CA SER A 1070 -34.83 -11.61 2.73
C SER A 1070 -34.00 -12.66 3.47
N PHE A 1071 -33.71 -12.48 4.75
CA PHE A 1071 -32.90 -13.41 5.54
C PHE A 1071 -33.69 -14.02 6.71
N ILE A 1072 -34.65 -13.26 7.25
CA ILE A 1072 -35.43 -13.63 8.43
C ILE A 1072 -36.91 -13.68 8.09
N GLN A 1073 -37.54 -14.84 8.22
CA GLN A 1073 -38.98 -15.00 8.14
C GLN A 1073 -39.65 -14.74 9.48
N GLY A 1074 -40.68 -13.90 9.50
CA GLY A 1074 -41.53 -13.68 10.67
C GLY A 1074 -40.77 -13.14 11.88
N LYS A 1075 -39.67 -12.41 11.66
CA LYS A 1075 -38.77 -11.85 12.68
C LYS A 1075 -38.10 -12.88 13.61
N LYS A 1076 -38.22 -14.18 13.31
CA LYS A 1076 -37.77 -15.26 14.21
C LYS A 1076 -37.01 -16.39 13.51
N TYR A 1077 -37.23 -16.62 12.22
CA TYR A 1077 -36.68 -17.80 11.53
C TYR A 1077 -35.67 -17.40 10.47
N LEU A 1078 -34.45 -17.93 10.52
CA LEU A 1078 -33.46 -17.76 9.45
C LEU A 1078 -33.85 -18.61 8.24
N ILE A 1079 -33.75 -18.06 7.03
CA ILE A 1079 -34.11 -18.76 5.79
C ILE A 1079 -32.86 -19.39 5.16
N ALA A 1080 -32.87 -20.72 5.00
CA ALA A 1080 -31.89 -21.47 4.21
C ALA A 1080 -32.53 -21.97 2.90
N THR A 1081 -31.77 -22.06 1.81
CA THR A 1081 -32.30 -22.51 0.51
C THR A 1081 -32.37 -24.03 0.37
N ASN A 1082 -31.58 -24.78 1.14
CA ASN A 1082 -31.56 -26.23 1.17
C ASN A 1082 -31.06 -26.77 2.52
N GLU A 1083 -31.26 -28.07 2.76
CA GLU A 1083 -30.84 -28.76 3.99
C GLU A 1083 -29.32 -28.76 4.22
N GLU A 1084 -28.54 -28.76 3.13
CA GLU A 1084 -27.07 -28.74 3.23
C GLU A 1084 -26.57 -27.40 3.77
N LEU A 1085 -27.13 -26.28 3.28
CA LEU A 1085 -26.83 -24.94 3.79
C LEU A 1085 -27.21 -24.82 5.27
N LYS A 1086 -28.38 -25.34 5.66
CA LYS A 1086 -28.80 -25.38 7.07
C LYS A 1086 -27.78 -26.11 7.95
N LYS A 1087 -27.32 -27.30 7.54
CA LYS A 1087 -26.28 -28.06 8.27
C LYS A 1087 -24.97 -27.29 8.38
N ARG A 1088 -24.53 -26.63 7.30
CA ARG A 1088 -23.31 -25.80 7.30
C ARG A 1088 -23.43 -24.59 8.22
N LEU A 1089 -24.59 -23.94 8.25
CA LEU A 1089 -24.86 -22.83 9.16
C LEU A 1089 -24.78 -23.30 10.62
N LEU A 1090 -25.41 -24.42 10.98
CA LEU A 1090 -25.33 -24.97 12.34
C LEU A 1090 -23.91 -25.35 12.75
N TYR A 1091 -23.14 -25.95 11.82
CA TYR A 1091 -21.74 -26.26 12.05
C TYR A 1091 -20.91 -24.98 12.27
N ALA A 1092 -21.13 -23.95 11.44
CA ALA A 1092 -20.47 -22.66 11.60
C ALA A 1092 -20.81 -22.01 12.94
N LEU A 1093 -22.08 -22.03 13.36
CA LEU A 1093 -22.54 -21.52 14.66
C LEU A 1093 -21.84 -22.23 15.81
N TYR A 1094 -21.81 -23.57 15.78
CA TYR A 1094 -21.12 -24.37 16.79
C TYR A 1094 -19.62 -24.04 16.85
N SER A 1095 -18.96 -24.01 15.70
CA SER A 1095 -17.52 -23.76 15.62
C SER A 1095 -17.15 -22.36 16.08
N ILE A 1096 -17.90 -21.33 15.67
CA ILE A 1096 -17.63 -19.94 16.05
C ILE A 1096 -17.88 -19.75 17.54
N THR A 1097 -19.02 -20.22 18.06
CA THR A 1097 -19.33 -20.09 19.50
C THR A 1097 -18.33 -20.84 20.38
N LYS A 1098 -17.86 -22.00 19.94
CA LYS A 1098 -16.85 -22.76 20.69
C LYS A 1098 -15.50 -22.06 20.76
N ASN A 1099 -15.09 -21.38 19.68
CA ASN A 1099 -13.77 -20.79 19.58
C ASN A 1099 -13.75 -19.34 20.08
N ASP A 1100 -14.85 -18.60 19.96
CA ASP A 1100 -14.95 -17.18 20.30
C ASP A 1100 -16.39 -16.80 20.72
N ILE A 1101 -16.77 -17.28 21.90
CA ILE A 1101 -18.10 -17.02 22.47
C ILE A 1101 -18.34 -15.53 22.75
N TYR A 1102 -17.31 -14.76 23.09
CA TYR A 1102 -17.43 -13.32 23.36
C TYR A 1102 -17.86 -12.56 22.11
N THR A 1103 -17.27 -12.88 20.95
CA THR A 1103 -17.72 -12.33 19.67
C THR A 1103 -19.18 -12.67 19.42
N VAL A 1104 -19.61 -13.91 19.66
CA VAL A 1104 -21.02 -14.32 19.48
C VAL A 1104 -21.95 -13.53 20.40
N ILE A 1105 -21.63 -13.38 21.68
CA ILE A 1105 -22.45 -12.60 22.63
C ILE A 1105 -22.59 -11.15 22.16
N SER A 1106 -21.51 -10.54 21.65
CA SER A 1106 -21.53 -9.16 21.15
C SER A 1106 -22.47 -8.95 19.96
N TYR A 1107 -22.80 -9.99 19.18
CA TYR A 1107 -23.70 -9.83 18.03
C TYR A 1107 -25.08 -9.31 18.43
N LYS A 1108 -25.54 -9.50 19.67
CA LYS A 1108 -26.88 -9.03 20.10
C LYS A 1108 -27.03 -7.52 20.03
N THR A 1109 -25.91 -6.78 20.17
CA THR A 1109 -25.84 -5.32 20.12
C THR A 1109 -25.34 -4.78 18.77
N LYS A 1110 -24.80 -5.64 17.88
CA LYS A 1110 -24.32 -5.20 16.56
C LYS A 1110 -25.48 -4.75 15.68
N LYS A 1111 -25.36 -3.53 15.14
CA LYS A 1111 -26.32 -2.96 14.20
C LYS A 1111 -25.97 -3.28 12.74
N TYR A 1112 -24.70 -3.51 12.45
CA TYR A 1112 -24.19 -3.74 11.08
C TYR A 1112 -23.44 -5.06 10.96
N ILE A 1113 -23.45 -5.62 9.75
CA ILE A 1113 -22.72 -6.84 9.39
C ILE A 1113 -21.21 -6.53 9.39
N PRO A 1114 -20.40 -7.23 10.20
CA PRO A 1114 -18.93 -7.11 10.16
C PRO A 1114 -18.37 -7.59 8.84
N ASN A 1115 -17.24 -7.02 8.38
CA ASN A 1115 -16.57 -7.42 7.14
C ASN A 1115 -17.50 -7.45 5.92
N PHE A 1116 -18.44 -6.51 5.85
CA PHE A 1116 -19.40 -6.42 4.74
C PHE A 1116 -18.71 -6.12 3.40
N TYR A 1117 -17.65 -5.31 3.45
CA TYR A 1117 -16.80 -4.98 2.30
C TYR A 1117 -15.58 -5.90 2.27
N THR A 1118 -15.63 -6.93 1.42
CA THR A 1118 -14.58 -7.94 1.31
C THR A 1118 -13.69 -7.74 0.09
N THR A 1119 -14.24 -7.12 -0.96
CA THR A 1119 -13.60 -6.88 -2.25
C THR A 1119 -13.89 -5.47 -2.73
N ALA A 1120 -13.08 -4.94 -3.65
CA ALA A 1120 -13.31 -3.62 -4.25
C ALA A 1120 -14.69 -3.50 -4.94
N LYS A 1121 -15.26 -4.61 -5.40
CA LYS A 1121 -16.58 -4.68 -6.04
C LYS A 1121 -17.74 -4.55 -5.07
N ASP A 1122 -17.50 -4.69 -3.77
CA ASP A 1122 -18.56 -4.55 -2.76
C ASP A 1122 -18.98 -3.09 -2.56
N PHE A 1123 -18.12 -2.14 -2.95
CA PHE A 1123 -18.37 -0.72 -2.95
C PHE A 1123 -19.15 -0.28 -4.20
N GLU A 1124 -19.86 0.84 -4.08
CA GLU A 1124 -20.48 1.55 -5.20
C GLU A 1124 -19.42 1.89 -6.24
N GLN A 1125 -19.62 1.40 -7.47
CA GLN A 1125 -18.76 1.73 -8.60
C GLN A 1125 -19.25 3.02 -9.27
N SER A 1126 -18.34 3.79 -9.84
CA SER A 1126 -18.61 5.02 -10.58
C SER A 1126 -17.63 5.14 -11.74
N GLU A 1127 -17.99 5.86 -12.80
CA GLU A 1127 -17.05 6.17 -13.88
C GLU A 1127 -15.98 7.20 -13.42
N HIS A 1128 -16.28 7.98 -12.38
CA HIS A 1128 -15.41 9.04 -11.87
C HIS A 1128 -14.33 8.56 -10.89
N PHE A 1129 -14.42 7.35 -10.37
CA PHE A 1129 -13.39 6.80 -9.49
C PHE A 1129 -13.27 5.29 -9.64
N THR A 1130 -12.10 4.75 -9.35
CA THR A 1130 -11.86 3.30 -9.28
C THR A 1130 -11.44 2.90 -7.88
N ILE A 1131 -11.91 1.74 -7.41
CA ILE A 1131 -11.50 1.15 -6.14
C ILE A 1131 -10.61 -0.06 -6.41
N TYR A 1132 -9.44 -0.07 -5.80
CA TYR A 1132 -8.46 -1.16 -5.86
C TYR A 1132 -8.37 -1.86 -4.51
N TYR A 1133 -8.10 -3.16 -4.53
CA TYR A 1133 -8.04 -4.02 -3.34
C TYR A 1133 -6.60 -4.37 -2.94
N THR A 1134 -5.65 -4.27 -3.87
CA THR A 1134 -4.25 -4.59 -3.59
C THR A 1134 -3.28 -3.57 -4.15
N LYS A 1135 -2.11 -3.47 -3.51
CA LYS A 1135 -0.97 -2.72 -4.05
C LYS A 1135 -0.55 -3.21 -5.43
N LYS A 1136 -0.74 -4.49 -5.75
CA LYS A 1136 -0.41 -5.05 -7.08
C LYS A 1136 -1.37 -4.52 -8.15
N GLU A 1137 -2.66 -4.52 -7.87
CA GLU A 1137 -3.67 -3.92 -8.77
C GLU A 1137 -3.39 -2.43 -8.98
N LEU A 1138 -3.02 -1.72 -7.91
CA LEU A 1138 -2.67 -0.31 -7.99
C LEU A 1138 -1.34 -0.05 -8.70
N ALA A 1139 -0.34 -0.89 -8.49
CA ALA A 1139 0.93 -0.81 -9.22
C ALA A 1139 0.71 -1.03 -10.71
N LEU A 1140 -0.20 -1.93 -11.11
CA LEU A 1140 -0.60 -2.13 -12.50
C LEU A 1140 -1.33 -0.90 -13.07
N TYR A 1141 -2.11 -0.18 -12.26
CA TYR A 1141 -2.76 1.07 -12.66
C TYR A 1141 -1.77 2.24 -12.79
N ASN A 1142 -0.78 2.32 -11.90
CA ASN A 1142 0.29 3.32 -11.95
C ASN A 1142 1.34 3.04 -13.05
N ILE A 1143 1.24 1.91 -13.77
CA ILE A 1143 1.95 1.76 -15.06
C ILE A 1143 1.23 2.67 -16.03
N ASP A 1144 1.75 3.88 -16.19
CA ASP A 1144 1.26 4.91 -17.09
C ASP A 1144 0.83 4.27 -18.44
N PRO A 1145 -0.47 4.24 -18.76
CA PRO A 1145 -0.91 3.70 -20.04
C PRO A 1145 -0.35 4.52 -21.21
N THR A 1146 0.11 5.77 -20.97
CA THR A 1146 0.76 6.59 -21.99
C THR A 1146 2.22 6.19 -22.27
N LEU A 1147 2.85 5.38 -21.42
CA LEU A 1147 4.25 4.97 -21.60
C LEU A 1147 4.51 4.07 -22.82
N ASN A 1148 3.50 3.71 -23.64
CA ASN A 1148 3.74 2.99 -24.90
C ASN A 1148 2.80 3.30 -26.08
N TYR A 1149 1.80 4.17 -25.96
CA TYR A 1149 0.91 4.47 -27.09
C TYR A 1149 1.06 5.92 -27.53
N LYS A 1150 1.56 6.13 -28.76
CA LYS A 1150 1.58 7.46 -29.38
C LYS A 1150 0.14 7.90 -29.61
N SER A 1151 -0.29 8.96 -28.91
CA SER A 1151 -1.50 9.68 -29.27
C SER A 1151 -1.18 10.61 -30.45
N PHE A 1152 -2.05 10.64 -31.44
CA PHE A 1152 -1.88 11.48 -32.61
C PHE A 1152 -2.87 12.65 -32.56
N SER A 1153 -2.42 13.85 -32.92
CA SER A 1153 -3.29 15.00 -33.13
C SER A 1153 -4.03 14.93 -34.46
N LEU A 1154 -3.50 14.18 -35.43
CA LEU A 1154 -4.12 13.91 -36.73
C LEU A 1154 -4.02 12.42 -37.03
N PRO A 1155 -4.94 11.83 -37.82
CA PRO A 1155 -4.84 10.42 -38.19
C PRO A 1155 -3.45 10.11 -38.78
N PRO A 1156 -2.75 9.06 -38.31
CA PRO A 1156 -1.45 8.71 -38.86
C PRO A 1156 -1.57 8.40 -40.36
N SER A 1157 -0.54 8.76 -41.13
CA SER A 1157 -0.49 8.48 -42.58
C SER A 1157 -0.42 6.98 -42.91
N VAL A 1158 -0.19 6.14 -41.90
CA VAL A 1158 -0.03 4.69 -42.00
C VAL A 1158 -1.35 4.00 -41.69
N ASN A 1159 -1.66 2.92 -42.42
CA ASN A 1159 -2.86 2.09 -42.24
C ASN A 1159 -2.79 1.26 -40.93
N GLU A 1160 -2.90 1.94 -39.80
CA GLU A 1160 -3.01 1.30 -38.48
C GLU A 1160 -4.45 0.85 -38.22
N ASN A 1161 -4.61 -0.35 -37.65
CA ASN A 1161 -5.94 -0.89 -37.32
C ASN A 1161 -6.56 -0.17 -36.10
N THR A 1162 -5.74 0.39 -35.22
CA THR A 1162 -6.18 1.11 -34.03
C THR A 1162 -5.12 2.11 -33.61
N PHE A 1163 -5.53 3.33 -33.25
CA PHE A 1163 -4.65 4.36 -32.70
C PHE A 1163 -5.43 5.30 -31.77
N PHE A 1164 -4.71 6.05 -30.93
CA PHE A 1164 -5.32 7.09 -30.11
C PHE A 1164 -5.29 8.41 -30.86
N LEU A 1165 -6.43 9.08 -30.90
CA LEU A 1165 -6.64 10.37 -31.55
C LEU A 1165 -7.03 11.40 -30.50
N SER A 1166 -6.14 12.34 -30.25
CA SER A 1166 -6.34 13.49 -29.37
C SER A 1166 -6.29 14.75 -30.24
N ASN A 1167 -7.35 14.97 -31.01
CA ASN A 1167 -7.49 16.14 -31.88
C ASN A 1167 -8.42 17.18 -31.23
N LEU A 1168 -7.91 18.40 -31.05
CA LEU A 1168 -8.63 19.51 -30.41
C LEU A 1168 -9.87 19.96 -31.20
N ASP A 1169 -9.89 19.77 -32.52
CA ASP A 1169 -10.99 20.21 -33.41
C ASP A 1169 -12.16 19.21 -33.48
N ILE A 1170 -11.95 17.95 -33.08
CA ILE A 1170 -12.99 16.90 -33.09
C ILE A 1170 -13.90 17.05 -31.87
N MET A 1171 -13.30 17.06 -30.68
CA MET A 1171 -13.91 17.41 -29.39
C MET A 1171 -12.81 17.80 -28.41
N GLU A 1172 -12.81 19.05 -27.96
CA GLU A 1172 -11.83 19.57 -27.00
C GLU A 1172 -11.87 18.75 -25.69
N GLY A 1173 -10.72 18.25 -25.24
CA GLY A 1173 -10.57 17.53 -23.98
C GLY A 1173 -10.80 16.02 -24.00
N TYR A 1174 -11.13 15.41 -25.15
CA TYR A 1174 -11.32 13.95 -25.25
C TYR A 1174 -10.21 13.27 -26.03
N THR A 1175 -9.79 12.07 -25.58
CA THR A 1175 -8.98 11.16 -26.38
C THR A 1175 -9.85 10.02 -26.89
N PHE A 1176 -9.84 9.80 -28.20
CA PHE A 1176 -10.57 8.71 -28.83
C PHE A 1176 -9.64 7.56 -29.14
N LEU A 1177 -10.09 6.32 -28.91
CA LEU A 1177 -9.54 5.16 -29.59
C LEU A 1177 -10.18 5.08 -30.97
N ALA A 1178 -9.45 5.49 -32.00
CA ALA A 1178 -9.84 5.32 -33.38
C ALA A 1178 -9.60 3.86 -33.77
N GLN A 1179 -10.67 3.11 -34.02
CA GLN A 1179 -10.61 1.72 -34.43
C GLN A 1179 -11.14 1.52 -35.84
N LYS A 1180 -10.32 0.93 -36.70
CA LYS A 1180 -10.70 0.61 -38.06
C LYS A 1180 -11.82 -0.43 -38.07
N VAL A 1181 -12.84 -0.18 -38.87
CA VAL A 1181 -13.99 -1.06 -39.07
C VAL A 1181 -14.26 -1.21 -40.56
N SER A 1182 -14.87 -2.33 -40.96
CA SER A 1182 -15.08 -2.63 -42.38
C SER A 1182 -16.09 -1.67 -43.05
N ASN A 1183 -17.07 -1.16 -42.30
CA ASN A 1183 -18.12 -0.29 -42.78
C ASN A 1183 -18.76 0.52 -41.62
N VAL A 1184 -19.66 1.44 -41.96
CA VAL A 1184 -20.38 2.31 -41.00
C VAL A 1184 -21.29 1.50 -40.05
N GLY A 1185 -21.94 0.44 -40.52
CA GLY A 1185 -22.75 -0.44 -39.67
C GLY A 1185 -21.92 -1.08 -38.56
N ASN A 1186 -20.73 -1.58 -38.90
CA ASN A 1186 -19.80 -2.13 -37.91
C ASN A 1186 -19.29 -1.04 -36.95
N ALA A 1187 -19.13 0.20 -37.41
CA ALA A 1187 -18.80 1.34 -36.54
C ALA A 1187 -19.87 1.56 -35.46
N ILE A 1188 -21.15 1.56 -35.87
CA ILE A 1188 -22.30 1.72 -34.98
C ILE A 1188 -22.37 0.58 -33.97
N TYR A 1189 -22.22 -0.67 -34.44
CA TYR A 1189 -22.22 -1.84 -33.57
C TYR A 1189 -21.11 -1.79 -32.53
N THR A 1190 -19.87 -1.50 -32.95
CA THR A 1190 -18.71 -1.41 -32.05
C THR A 1190 -18.87 -0.26 -31.05
N SER A 1191 -19.35 0.91 -31.49
CA SER A 1191 -19.64 2.06 -30.62
C SER A 1191 -20.66 1.72 -29.54
N ARG A 1192 -21.80 1.13 -29.92
CA ARG A 1192 -22.87 0.74 -29.00
C ARG A 1192 -22.38 -0.29 -27.99
N TYR A 1193 -21.66 -1.31 -28.46
CA TYR A 1193 -21.16 -2.36 -27.58
C TYR A 1193 -20.14 -1.81 -26.58
N PHE A 1194 -19.27 -0.90 -27.04
CA PHE A 1194 -18.32 -0.21 -26.19
C PHE A 1194 -19.02 0.71 -25.18
N ASN A 1195 -20.01 1.50 -25.58
CA ASN A 1195 -20.71 2.42 -24.68
C ASN A 1195 -21.54 1.67 -23.62
N ASN A 1196 -22.20 0.57 -24.01
CA ASN A 1196 -23.08 -0.16 -23.09
C ASN A 1196 -22.32 -1.14 -22.19
N TYR A 1197 -21.21 -1.71 -22.66
CA TYR A 1197 -20.53 -2.80 -21.97
C TYR A 1197 -19.06 -2.51 -21.64
N ARG A 1198 -18.51 -1.38 -22.10
CA ARG A 1198 -17.07 -1.03 -22.01
C ARG A 1198 -16.15 -2.12 -22.57
N ILE A 1199 -16.66 -2.89 -23.54
CA ILE A 1199 -15.92 -3.94 -24.24
C ILE A 1199 -15.72 -3.51 -25.68
N ASN A 1200 -14.47 -3.46 -26.13
CA ASN A 1200 -14.15 -3.18 -27.50
C ASN A 1200 -14.31 -4.45 -28.36
N THR A 1201 -15.27 -4.46 -29.28
CA THR A 1201 -15.51 -5.57 -30.21
C THR A 1201 -14.82 -5.30 -31.54
N ILE A 1202 -13.90 -6.18 -31.93
CA ILE A 1202 -13.25 -6.12 -33.23
C ILE A 1202 -14.20 -6.70 -34.29
N ASP A 1203 -14.79 -5.78 -35.06
CA ASP A 1203 -15.36 -5.99 -36.40
C ASP A 1203 -16.21 -7.28 -36.49
N ARG A 1204 -17.38 -7.28 -35.86
CA ARG A 1204 -18.39 -8.33 -36.07
C ARG A 1204 -19.32 -7.87 -37.18
N ASP A 1205 -19.51 -8.70 -38.19
CA ASP A 1205 -20.57 -8.53 -39.18
C ASP A 1205 -21.91 -8.64 -38.45
N SER A 1206 -22.56 -7.52 -38.18
CA SER A 1206 -23.96 -7.51 -37.77
C SER A 1206 -24.82 -7.35 -39.02
N GLU A 1207 -25.29 -8.48 -39.57
CA GLU A 1207 -26.33 -8.45 -40.61
C GLU A 1207 -27.68 -7.97 -40.06
N ASP A 1208 -27.84 -7.90 -38.74
CA ASP A 1208 -29.10 -7.58 -38.09
C ASP A 1208 -29.09 -6.19 -37.43
N SER A 1209 -30.04 -5.36 -37.88
CA SER A 1209 -30.48 -4.03 -37.42
C SER A 1209 -29.74 -2.80 -37.96
N ILE A 1210 -30.38 -2.15 -38.94
CA ILE A 1210 -30.22 -0.71 -39.20
C ILE A 1210 -30.90 -0.01 -38.02
N ASP A 1211 -30.10 0.55 -37.09
CA ASP A 1211 -30.59 1.21 -35.88
C ASP A 1211 -30.24 2.71 -35.88
N THR A 1212 -31.12 3.51 -35.28
CA THR A 1212 -31.28 4.97 -35.44
C THR A 1212 -30.32 5.81 -34.58
N SER A 1213 -29.01 5.55 -34.61
CA SER A 1213 -28.05 6.36 -33.82
C SER A 1213 -27.80 7.73 -34.45
N ASN A 1214 -27.62 8.78 -33.65
CA ASN A 1214 -27.04 10.03 -34.17
C ASN A 1214 -25.60 9.75 -34.64
N LEU A 1215 -25.27 10.12 -35.87
CA LEU A 1215 -23.95 9.89 -36.45
C LEU A 1215 -23.21 11.20 -36.62
N ILE A 1216 -22.03 11.31 -36.03
CA ILE A 1216 -21.11 12.42 -36.30
C ILE A 1216 -19.94 11.87 -37.10
N PHE A 1217 -19.83 12.32 -38.34
CA PHE A 1217 -18.76 11.99 -39.26
C PHE A 1217 -17.65 13.05 -39.20
N PHE A 1218 -16.42 12.59 -39.04
CA PHE A 1218 -15.21 13.39 -39.18
C PHE A 1218 -14.49 12.94 -40.45
N ILE A 1219 -14.57 13.73 -41.51
CA ILE A 1219 -13.97 13.41 -42.81
C ILE A 1219 -12.61 14.08 -42.89
N TYR A 1220 -11.53 13.30 -42.88
CA TYR A 1220 -10.17 13.80 -43.06
C TYR A 1220 -9.74 13.67 -44.52
N ASN A 1221 -9.49 14.81 -45.17
CA ASN A 1221 -9.09 14.87 -46.58
C ASN A 1221 -7.56 14.94 -46.80
N GLY A 1222 -6.77 14.85 -45.73
CA GLY A 1222 -5.31 15.00 -45.76
C GLY A 1222 -4.80 16.38 -45.33
N GLN A 1223 -5.67 17.39 -45.24
CA GLN A 1223 -5.32 18.75 -44.83
C GLN A 1223 -6.16 19.25 -43.65
N GLU A 1224 -7.45 18.92 -43.64
CA GLU A 1224 -8.43 19.38 -42.64
C GLU A 1224 -9.39 18.25 -42.26
N ILE A 1225 -10.04 18.40 -41.11
CA ILE A 1225 -11.14 17.55 -40.67
C ILE A 1225 -12.44 18.31 -40.86
N ILE A 1226 -13.33 17.76 -41.69
CA ILE A 1226 -14.68 18.29 -41.88
C ILE A 1226 -15.63 17.49 -40.99
N LYS A 1227 -16.40 18.18 -40.14
CA LYS A 1227 -17.45 17.56 -39.31
C LYS A 1227 -18.78 17.62 -40.05
N GLU A 1228 -19.41 16.46 -40.27
CA GLU A 1228 -20.79 16.34 -40.74
C GLU A 1228 -21.62 15.61 -39.69
N GLU A 1229 -22.85 16.06 -39.47
CA GLU A 1229 -23.73 15.52 -38.42
C GLU A 1229 -25.04 15.05 -39.05
N VAL A 1230 -25.41 13.80 -38.77
CA VAL A 1230 -26.68 13.20 -39.15
C VAL A 1230 -27.45 12.93 -37.86
N ILE A 1231 -28.33 13.86 -37.52
CA ILE A 1231 -29.21 13.76 -36.35
C ILE A 1231 -30.46 12.99 -36.77
N LEU A 1232 -30.73 11.87 -36.12
CA LEU A 1232 -31.93 11.05 -36.32
C LEU A 1232 -32.95 11.31 -35.21
N ASP A 1233 -32.52 11.47 -33.95
CA ASP A 1233 -33.37 11.74 -32.78
C ASP A 1233 -32.52 12.26 -31.59
N GLU A 1234 -32.99 13.28 -30.85
CA GLU A 1234 -32.22 13.96 -29.79
C GLU A 1234 -31.94 13.07 -28.55
N GLU A 1235 -32.73 12.02 -28.32
CA GLU A 1235 -32.57 11.14 -27.15
C GLU A 1235 -31.60 9.95 -27.39
N ILE A 1236 -31.04 9.79 -28.58
CA ILE A 1236 -30.28 8.59 -28.96
C ILE A 1236 -28.76 8.80 -28.84
N GLN A 1237 -28.05 7.76 -28.39
CA GLN A 1237 -26.59 7.71 -28.30
C GLN A 1237 -25.91 8.15 -29.61
N THR A 1238 -24.96 9.07 -29.50
CA THR A 1238 -24.14 9.54 -30.62
C THR A 1238 -22.97 8.59 -30.90
N THR A 1239 -22.83 8.17 -32.15
CA THR A 1239 -21.66 7.43 -32.63
C THR A 1239 -20.76 8.35 -33.44
N TYR A 1240 -19.48 8.39 -33.07
CA TYR A 1240 -18.45 9.17 -33.74
C TYR A 1240 -17.73 8.29 -34.75
N ILE A 1241 -17.74 8.68 -36.01
CA ILE A 1241 -17.14 7.94 -37.11
C ILE A 1241 -16.15 8.86 -37.80
N MET A 1242 -14.94 8.38 -38.04
CA MET A 1242 -13.96 9.09 -38.84
C MET A 1242 -13.78 8.39 -40.18
N ILE A 1243 -13.89 9.15 -41.26
CA ILE A 1243 -13.65 8.69 -42.62
C ILE A 1243 -12.34 9.30 -43.11
N PHE A 1244 -11.39 8.44 -43.41
CA PHE A 1244 -10.03 8.80 -43.77
C PHE A 1244 -9.74 8.36 -45.20
N LYS A 1245 -9.38 9.29 -46.10
CA LYS A 1245 -8.95 8.94 -47.47
C LYS A 1245 -7.44 9.04 -47.58
N SER A 1246 -6.77 7.92 -47.83
CA SER A 1246 -5.32 7.86 -48.09
C SER A 1246 -5.02 6.89 -49.23
N GLU A 1247 -4.10 7.27 -50.12
CA GLU A 1247 -3.64 6.45 -51.25
C GLU A 1247 -4.79 5.87 -52.12
N ASN A 1248 -5.82 6.70 -52.40
CA ASN A 1248 -7.03 6.31 -53.14
C ASN A 1248 -7.94 5.27 -52.45
N LYS A 1249 -7.73 4.95 -51.17
CA LYS A 1249 -8.61 4.10 -50.37
C LYS A 1249 -9.31 4.91 -49.29
N VAL A 1250 -10.56 4.55 -49.02
CA VAL A 1250 -11.36 5.11 -47.92
C VAL A 1250 -11.33 4.12 -46.77
N TYR A 1251 -11.01 4.63 -45.59
CA TYR A 1251 -10.96 3.87 -44.35
C TYR A 1251 -12.00 4.45 -43.39
N THR A 1252 -12.76 3.56 -42.75
CA THR A 1252 -13.74 3.93 -41.74
C THR A 1252 -13.20 3.56 -40.38
N TYR A 1253 -13.18 4.52 -39.47
CA TYR A 1253 -12.81 4.34 -38.08
C TYR A 1253 -13.99 4.69 -37.20
N VAL A 1254 -14.29 3.87 -36.20
CA VAL A 1254 -15.13 4.29 -35.08
C VAL A 1254 -14.26 4.98 -34.05
N LEU A 1255 -14.68 6.14 -33.56
CA LEU A 1255 -14.01 6.88 -32.50
C LEU A 1255 -14.67 6.54 -31.17
N LEU A 1256 -14.04 5.67 -30.39
CA LEU A 1256 -14.52 5.25 -29.07
C LEU A 1256 -13.94 6.21 -28.02
N LYS A 1257 -14.78 6.91 -27.27
CA LYS A 1257 -14.32 7.81 -26.19
C LYS A 1257 -13.52 7.01 -25.17
N PHE A 1258 -12.21 7.27 -25.09
CA PHE A 1258 -11.28 6.49 -24.28
C PHE A 1258 -10.87 7.23 -23.00
N LEU A 1259 -10.57 8.55 -23.10
CA LEU A 1259 -10.31 9.45 -21.99
C LEU A 1259 -11.23 10.67 -22.08
#